data_AF-A0A3M2BNL9-F1
#
_entry.id   AF-A0A3M2BNL9-F1
#
_cell.length_a   1.000
_cell.length_b   1.000
_cell.length_c   1.000
_cell.angle_alpha   90.00
_cell.angle_beta   90.00
_cell.angle_gamma   90.00
#
_symmetry.space_group_name_H-M   'P 1'
#
loop_
_entity.id
_entity.type
_entity.pdbx_description
1 polymer ?
#
loop_
_entity_poly.entity_id
_entity_poly.type
_entity_poly.pdbx_seq_one_letter_code
_entity_poly.pdbx_strand_id
1 'polypeptide(L)'
;MRKPLVYAHSLDGAPESAWHELRDHLEATGELAARFSEAFGAGDWGRILGLWHDLGKYHPQFQAYLRGESPSGGDHSIVGALLAESRRDEAGGAWIPLALAIAGHHAGLARPGEGAGRPTPLRSRLRALRSRLDETPVPENLKQHPLPAVPERFRSVGSTRLERQAFKRRLALWTRFVFSALVDADRLDTERFYDGPRRLDFDPLATLRRRLDDYVDDLAAGAAQTPLNALRRRILDACRQAAVEAPGLFSLSVPTGGGKTLAAMSFALRHAEKHGLQRIIVAIPFTSIIEQTVDVYRRALGPEQVIEHHSALDPDPESEDDRMRVQRNKLASENWDAPLVVTTNVQLFESLYANKPGRCRKLHNVARSVILLDEPQSLPPAQLLPILAALRHLVMDFGCTVLFSTATQPAFNRSQSLPKGFDGVREIAPDPAALARALKRYEVRWPAAGDEPVSWPELAGRLSRHQQVLAIVHRRRDARELAQAVGEDDGVYHLSASMCAAHRRQVLSEVGRRLADGGPCRLIATQVVEAGVDVDFPFVYRALGGLDSLVQAGGRANREGRLEVAERLIVFRAPTRPPPGTPQRGLEVMEQLLEKYDGTVDVHQPEVVSKYFELLYSIQTLDRDAILAHEAGLDFPAVARAFRLIDDAWSAPLVVRWGDGARRLERLRQQGPSRDRLRALQPFTVNVNRHLLPRLEQDGVIEHVAEVVHALSPGYERLYSERYGLILDPDGPIHADPLAFMV
;
A
#
# COMPACT_ATOMS: atom_id res chain seq x y z
N MET A 1 52.35 15.43 -17.15
CA MET A 1 51.65 15.56 -15.85
C MET A 1 50.37 14.73 -15.92
N ARG A 2 50.19 13.74 -15.03
CA ARG A 2 48.90 13.05 -14.89
C ARG A 2 47.86 14.09 -14.45
N LYS A 3 46.69 14.15 -15.08
CA LYS A 3 45.59 15.00 -14.62
C LYS A 3 45.25 14.62 -13.17
N PRO A 4 44.96 15.58 -12.28
CA PRO A 4 44.56 15.26 -10.92
C PRO A 4 43.31 14.38 -10.94
N LEU A 5 43.33 13.33 -10.12
CA LEU A 5 42.18 12.45 -9.93
C LEU A 5 41.06 13.23 -9.22
N VAL A 6 39.82 12.94 -9.59
CA VAL A 6 38.61 13.59 -9.06
C VAL A 6 37.76 12.50 -8.43
N TYR A 7 37.26 12.75 -7.23
CA TYR A 7 36.60 11.72 -6.42
C TYR A 7 35.10 12.00 -6.24
N ALA A 8 34.30 10.93 -6.17
CA ALA A 8 32.89 10.98 -5.84
C ALA A 8 32.64 10.93 -4.33
N HIS A 9 33.41 10.11 -3.61
CA HIS A 9 33.26 9.81 -2.19
C HIS A 9 34.62 9.64 -1.52
N SER A 10 34.72 10.04 -0.25
CA SER A 10 35.89 9.83 0.60
C SER A 10 35.66 8.70 1.61
N LEU A 11 36.75 8.15 2.12
CA LEU A 11 36.78 7.21 3.24
C LEU A 11 37.52 7.86 4.42
N ASP A 12 36.83 7.99 5.55
CA ASP A 12 37.40 8.60 6.75
C ASP A 12 38.63 7.81 7.23
N GLY A 13 39.75 8.52 7.42
CA GLY A 13 41.01 7.93 7.88
C GLY A 13 41.79 7.13 6.82
N ALA A 14 41.31 7.06 5.57
CA ALA A 14 42.00 6.38 4.48
C ALA A 14 42.64 7.38 3.48
N PRO A 15 43.76 7.01 2.82
CA PRO A 15 44.40 7.86 1.82
C PRO A 15 43.52 8.07 0.58
N GLU A 16 43.72 9.18 -0.16
CA GLU A 16 42.97 9.47 -1.39
C GLU A 16 43.05 8.36 -2.44
N SER A 17 44.10 7.54 -2.44
CA SER A 17 44.24 6.39 -3.33
C SER A 17 43.18 5.29 -3.09
N ALA A 18 42.50 5.32 -1.94
CA ALA A 18 41.40 4.41 -1.60
C ALA A 18 40.02 5.07 -1.77
N TRP A 19 39.96 6.35 -2.17
CA TRP A 19 38.70 7.06 -2.38
C TRP A 19 38.03 6.63 -3.68
N HIS A 20 36.71 6.82 -3.75
CA HIS A 20 35.94 6.43 -4.92
C HIS A 20 36.19 7.42 -6.06
N GLU A 21 36.83 7.00 -7.15
CA GLU A 21 37.02 7.85 -8.32
C GLU A 21 35.66 8.24 -8.93
N LEU A 22 35.49 9.52 -9.26
CA LEU A 22 34.25 10.03 -9.83
C LEU A 22 33.92 9.35 -11.16
N ARG A 23 34.94 9.07 -11.98
CA ARG A 23 34.76 8.38 -13.25
C ARG A 23 34.15 6.99 -13.05
N ASP A 24 34.71 6.19 -12.15
CA ASP A 24 34.26 4.83 -11.88
C ASP A 24 32.83 4.83 -11.33
N HIS A 25 32.52 5.76 -10.42
CA HIS A 25 31.18 5.95 -9.89
C HIS A 25 30.15 6.30 -10.97
N LEU A 26 30.46 7.23 -11.87
CA LEU A 26 29.58 7.62 -12.97
C LEU A 26 29.37 6.47 -13.97
N GLU A 27 30.44 5.74 -14.31
CA GLU A 27 30.38 4.57 -15.21
C GLU A 27 29.54 3.44 -14.57
N ALA A 28 29.81 3.06 -13.31
CA ALA A 28 29.09 2.02 -12.59
C ALA A 28 27.61 2.37 -12.37
N THR A 29 27.32 3.61 -11.96
CA THR A 29 25.95 4.11 -11.82
C THR A 29 25.23 4.12 -13.17
N GLY A 30 25.90 4.54 -14.25
CA GLY A 30 25.37 4.52 -15.60
C GLY A 30 25.03 3.11 -16.08
N GLU A 31 25.91 2.14 -15.85
CA GLU A 31 25.68 0.73 -16.21
C GLU A 31 24.51 0.12 -15.44
N LEU A 32 24.44 0.34 -14.12
CA LEU A 32 23.34 -0.14 -13.28
C LEU A 32 22.01 0.49 -13.69
N ALA A 33 21.96 1.82 -13.81
CA ALA A 33 20.75 2.54 -14.20
C ALA A 33 20.28 2.12 -15.61
N ALA A 34 21.21 1.85 -16.53
CA ALA A 34 20.89 1.31 -17.86
C ALA A 34 20.24 -0.07 -17.77
N ARG A 35 20.84 -0.99 -17.01
CA ARG A 35 20.30 -2.35 -16.79
C ARG A 35 18.90 -2.31 -16.17
N PHE A 36 18.68 -1.45 -15.18
CA PHE A 36 17.35 -1.28 -14.56
C PHE A 36 16.32 -0.72 -15.54
N SER A 37 16.74 0.24 -16.36
CA SER A 37 15.84 0.92 -17.30
C SER A 37 15.52 0.09 -18.56
N GLU A 38 16.32 -0.94 -18.85
CA GLU A 38 16.12 -1.85 -19.98
C GLU A 38 14.78 -2.59 -19.89
N ALA A 39 14.31 -2.90 -18.67
CA ALA A 39 13.04 -3.58 -18.44
C ALA A 39 11.83 -2.85 -19.09
N PHE A 40 11.93 -1.54 -19.32
CA PHE A 40 10.92 -0.73 -19.99
C PHE A 40 11.48 0.03 -21.20
N GLY A 41 12.54 -0.48 -21.82
CA GLY A 41 13.11 0.03 -23.06
C GLY A 41 13.67 1.45 -22.95
N ALA A 42 14.34 1.75 -21.82
CA ALA A 42 14.95 3.04 -21.55
C ALA A 42 16.42 2.89 -21.09
N GLY A 43 17.13 1.83 -21.52
CA GLY A 43 18.52 1.58 -21.10
C GLY A 43 19.46 2.76 -21.37
N ASP A 44 19.40 3.36 -22.55
CA ASP A 44 20.25 4.53 -22.88
C ASP A 44 19.92 5.77 -22.04
N TRP A 45 18.67 5.92 -21.62
CA TRP A 45 18.26 6.95 -20.67
C TRP A 45 18.82 6.70 -19.29
N GLY A 46 18.77 5.46 -18.80
CA GLY A 46 19.41 5.07 -17.55
C GLY A 46 20.92 5.37 -17.59
N ARG A 47 21.59 5.01 -18.69
CA ARG A 47 23.02 5.25 -18.88
C ARG A 47 23.39 6.72 -18.77
N ILE A 48 22.74 7.58 -19.56
CA ILE A 48 23.07 9.01 -19.56
C ILE A 48 22.72 9.67 -18.22
N LEU A 49 21.64 9.24 -17.56
CA LEU A 49 21.29 9.73 -16.23
C LEU A 49 22.40 9.42 -15.22
N GLY A 50 22.90 8.18 -15.19
CA GLY A 50 24.01 7.81 -14.30
C GLY A 50 25.30 8.55 -14.62
N LEU A 51 25.63 8.72 -15.90
CA LEU A 51 26.81 9.47 -16.33
C LEU A 51 26.73 10.97 -15.99
N TRP A 52 25.52 11.55 -15.91
CA TRP A 52 25.34 12.99 -15.77
C TRP A 52 24.90 13.46 -14.37
N HIS A 53 24.42 12.57 -13.50
CA HIS A 53 23.78 13.00 -12.26
C HIS A 53 24.69 13.83 -11.34
N ASP A 54 25.98 13.48 -11.31
CA ASP A 54 26.96 14.01 -10.37
C ASP A 54 28.12 14.78 -11.03
N LEU A 55 27.91 15.32 -12.24
CA LEU A 55 28.93 16.12 -12.93
C LEU A 55 29.41 17.32 -12.12
N GLY A 56 28.61 17.84 -11.18
CA GLY A 56 29.04 18.94 -10.32
C GLY A 56 30.12 18.55 -9.32
N LYS A 57 30.38 17.25 -9.10
CA LYS A 57 31.50 16.79 -8.27
C LYS A 57 32.87 17.10 -8.90
N TYR A 58 32.93 17.40 -10.21
CA TYR A 58 34.13 17.95 -10.86
C TYR A 58 34.48 19.38 -10.40
N HIS A 59 33.56 20.08 -9.73
CA HIS A 59 33.79 21.45 -9.31
C HIS A 59 34.84 21.51 -8.18
N PRO A 60 35.82 22.44 -8.21
CA PRO A 60 36.89 22.51 -7.21
C PRO A 60 36.39 22.60 -5.75
N GLN A 61 35.30 23.35 -5.52
CA GLN A 61 34.65 23.45 -4.21
C GLN A 61 34.21 22.08 -3.64
N PHE A 62 33.72 21.16 -4.48
CA PHE A 62 33.31 19.83 -4.04
C PHE A 62 34.51 18.96 -3.67
N GLN A 63 35.59 19.02 -4.43
CA GLN A 63 36.82 18.30 -4.12
C GLN A 63 37.47 18.82 -2.83
N ALA A 64 37.45 20.14 -2.60
CA ALA A 64 37.88 20.74 -1.33
C ALA A 64 37.01 20.27 -0.15
N TYR A 65 35.70 20.10 -0.35
CA TYR A 65 34.81 19.55 0.66
C TYR A 65 35.16 18.11 1.05
N LEU A 66 35.44 17.24 0.08
CA LEU A 66 35.87 15.86 0.38
C LEU A 66 37.18 15.81 1.19
N ARG A 67 38.07 16.79 1.01
CA ARG A 67 39.31 16.95 1.79
C ARG A 67 39.13 17.64 3.14
N GLY A 68 37.91 18.05 3.49
CA GLY A 68 37.64 18.83 4.70
C GLY A 68 38.12 20.28 4.67
N GLU A 69 38.53 20.78 3.50
CA GLU A 69 39.02 22.16 3.28
C GLU A 69 37.88 23.16 3.06
N SER A 70 36.67 22.67 2.76
CA SER A 70 35.45 23.46 2.59
C SER A 70 34.34 22.91 3.48
N PRO A 71 33.51 23.78 4.11
CA PRO A 71 32.39 23.33 4.94
C PRO A 71 31.22 22.75 4.13
N SER A 72 31.20 22.91 2.80
CA SER A 72 30.13 22.44 1.93
C SER A 72 30.64 22.09 0.54
N GLY A 73 30.11 21.00 -0.03
CA GLY A 73 30.34 20.61 -1.42
C GLY A 73 29.60 21.44 -2.46
N GLY A 74 28.73 22.37 -2.03
CA GLY A 74 27.90 23.18 -2.93
C GLY A 74 26.78 22.38 -3.63
N ASP A 75 26.12 22.99 -4.62
CA ASP A 75 25.04 22.37 -5.41
C ASP A 75 25.59 21.46 -6.53
N HIS A 76 26.20 20.33 -6.18
CA HIS A 76 26.80 19.42 -7.17
C HIS A 76 25.75 18.76 -8.10
N SER A 77 24.55 18.51 -7.59
CA SER A 77 23.46 17.83 -8.31
C SER A 77 22.88 18.57 -9.54
N ILE A 78 23.24 19.84 -9.77
CA ILE A 78 22.60 20.67 -10.81
C ILE A 78 23.32 20.65 -12.16
N VAL A 79 24.64 20.38 -12.19
CA VAL A 79 25.47 20.59 -13.39
C VAL A 79 25.03 19.71 -14.56
N GLY A 80 24.68 18.45 -14.31
CA GLY A 80 24.13 17.58 -15.36
C GLY A 80 22.77 18.04 -15.89
N ALA A 81 21.94 18.66 -15.04
CA ALA A 81 20.66 19.22 -15.47
C ALA A 81 20.84 20.50 -16.31
N LEU A 82 21.85 21.32 -15.99
CA LEU A 82 22.25 22.47 -16.83
C LEU A 82 22.78 22.01 -18.19
N LEU A 83 23.58 20.93 -18.21
CA LEU A 83 24.06 20.33 -19.46
C LEU A 83 22.87 19.85 -20.32
N ALA A 84 21.89 19.17 -19.72
CA ALA A 84 20.66 18.77 -20.40
C ALA A 84 19.87 19.97 -20.96
N GLU A 85 19.75 21.07 -20.22
CA GLU A 85 19.10 22.30 -20.70
C GLU A 85 19.88 22.96 -21.86
N SER A 86 21.22 22.97 -21.79
CA SER A 86 22.06 23.54 -22.85
C SER A 86 21.88 22.83 -24.20
N ARG A 87 21.48 21.55 -24.16
CA ARG A 87 21.22 20.71 -25.35
C ARG A 87 19.73 20.55 -25.66
N ARG A 88 18.88 21.45 -25.16
CA ARG A 88 17.42 21.38 -25.36
C ARG A 88 16.97 21.36 -26.82
N ASP A 89 17.72 21.99 -27.72
CA ASP A 89 17.36 22.06 -29.14
C ASP A 89 17.61 20.70 -29.83
N GLU A 90 18.66 19.98 -29.41
CA GLU A 90 18.93 18.60 -29.83
C GLU A 90 17.95 17.61 -29.17
N ALA A 91 17.63 17.80 -27.88
CA ALA A 91 16.76 16.91 -27.11
C ALA A 91 15.25 17.12 -27.35
N GLY A 92 14.84 18.27 -27.91
CA GLY A 92 13.43 18.64 -28.01
C GLY A 92 12.72 18.64 -26.65
N GLY A 93 11.53 18.02 -26.55
CA GLY A 93 10.80 17.93 -25.27
C GLY A 93 11.45 17.00 -24.21
N ALA A 94 12.48 16.25 -24.59
CA ALA A 94 13.06 15.16 -23.81
C ALA A 94 14.03 15.64 -22.71
N TRP A 95 14.59 16.85 -22.83
CA TRP A 95 15.51 17.37 -21.82
C TRP A 95 14.83 17.57 -20.46
N ILE A 96 13.50 17.79 -20.43
CA ILE A 96 12.77 18.06 -19.18
C ILE A 96 12.81 16.84 -18.24
N PRO A 97 12.42 15.62 -18.65
CA PRO A 97 12.62 14.42 -17.84
C PRO A 97 14.07 14.18 -17.39
N LEU A 98 15.06 14.39 -18.28
CA LEU A 98 16.49 14.26 -17.92
C LEU A 98 16.86 15.22 -16.79
N ALA A 99 16.59 16.51 -16.99
CA ALA A 99 16.95 17.55 -16.04
C ALA A 99 16.20 17.40 -14.70
N LEU A 100 14.94 16.96 -14.72
CA LEU A 100 14.16 16.67 -13.51
C LEU A 100 14.75 15.51 -12.72
N ALA A 101 15.07 14.40 -13.39
CA ALA A 101 15.63 13.22 -12.73
C ALA A 101 17.03 13.53 -12.16
N ILE A 102 17.90 14.18 -12.93
CA ILE A 102 19.25 14.59 -12.49
C ILE A 102 19.16 15.58 -11.33
N ALA A 103 18.47 16.71 -11.47
CA ALA A 103 18.44 17.72 -10.41
C ALA A 103 17.74 17.22 -9.13
N GLY A 104 16.90 16.19 -9.25
CA GLY A 104 16.10 15.63 -8.18
C GLY A 104 16.72 14.45 -7.43
N HIS A 105 17.84 13.86 -7.85
CA HIS A 105 18.31 12.57 -7.32
C HIS A 105 18.53 12.56 -5.79
N HIS A 106 18.89 13.71 -5.19
CA HIS A 106 18.92 13.87 -3.73
C HIS A 106 17.65 14.53 -3.13
N ALA A 107 17.10 15.57 -3.75
CA ALA A 107 16.02 16.40 -3.17
C ALA A 107 14.59 15.89 -3.46
N GLY A 108 14.45 15.05 -4.49
CA GLY A 108 13.21 14.62 -5.11
C GLY A 108 12.83 15.42 -6.36
N LEU A 109 11.90 14.86 -7.14
CA LEU A 109 11.36 15.46 -8.35
C LEU A 109 10.59 16.75 -8.03
N ALA A 110 10.94 17.81 -8.76
CA ALA A 110 10.31 19.13 -8.71
C ALA A 110 9.34 19.33 -9.89
N ARG A 111 8.67 20.48 -9.96
CA ARG A 111 7.93 20.90 -11.16
C ARG A 111 8.85 21.61 -12.16
N PRO A 112 8.61 21.53 -13.48
CA PRO A 112 9.51 22.12 -14.49
C PRO A 112 9.48 23.65 -14.59
N GLY A 113 8.49 24.32 -14.00
CA GLY A 113 8.25 25.77 -14.17
C GLY A 113 9.19 26.70 -13.38
N GLU A 114 8.73 27.95 -13.20
CA GLU A 114 9.43 29.01 -12.44
C GLU A 114 8.58 29.52 -11.27
N GLY A 115 9.18 30.35 -10.42
CA GLY A 115 8.55 30.97 -9.23
C GLY A 115 8.83 30.21 -7.93
N ALA A 116 8.04 30.53 -6.90
CA ALA A 116 8.13 29.89 -5.59
C ALA A 116 7.65 28.42 -5.63
N GLY A 117 8.20 27.61 -4.72
CA GLY A 117 7.83 26.19 -4.55
C GLY A 117 8.86 25.43 -3.72
N ARG A 118 8.44 24.32 -3.10
CA ARG A 118 9.32 23.37 -2.40
C ARG A 118 9.05 21.94 -2.90
N PRO A 119 10.05 21.22 -3.47
CA PRO A 119 11.37 21.72 -3.87
C PRO A 119 11.29 22.89 -4.86
N THR A 120 12.35 23.70 -4.95
CA THR A 120 12.43 24.82 -5.89
C THR A 120 12.16 24.32 -7.31
N PRO A 121 11.29 24.99 -8.09
CA PRO A 121 11.02 24.59 -9.47
C PRO A 121 12.29 24.51 -10.32
N LEU A 122 12.34 23.56 -11.25
CA LEU A 122 13.54 23.23 -12.01
C LEU A 122 14.14 24.45 -12.70
N ARG A 123 13.36 25.19 -13.49
CA ARG A 123 13.86 26.36 -14.24
C ARG A 123 14.33 27.49 -13.33
N SER A 124 13.68 27.70 -12.18
CA SER A 124 14.17 28.65 -11.17
C SER A 124 15.55 28.25 -10.66
N ARG A 125 15.75 26.96 -10.36
CA ARG A 125 17.02 26.43 -9.86
C ARG A 125 18.13 26.49 -10.92
N LEU A 126 17.81 26.10 -12.17
CA LEU A 126 18.75 26.19 -13.30
C LEU A 126 19.17 27.63 -13.58
N ARG A 127 18.24 28.59 -13.60
CA ARG A 127 18.55 30.01 -13.81
C ARG A 127 19.47 30.56 -12.71
N ALA A 128 19.17 30.25 -11.45
CA ALA A 128 19.93 30.74 -10.30
C ALA A 128 21.38 30.21 -10.28
N LEU A 129 21.62 29.02 -10.84
CA LEU A 129 22.91 28.34 -10.82
C LEU A 129 23.54 28.23 -12.22
N ARG A 130 23.13 29.06 -13.18
CA ARG A 130 23.50 28.92 -14.60
C ARG A 130 25.01 28.92 -14.83
N SER A 131 25.76 29.75 -14.10
CA SER A 131 27.22 29.84 -14.24
C SER A 131 27.97 28.58 -13.80
N ARG A 132 27.34 27.72 -12.99
CA ARG A 132 27.96 26.49 -12.48
C ARG A 132 28.40 25.54 -13.59
N LEU A 133 27.72 25.53 -14.74
CA LEU A 133 28.13 24.68 -15.87
C LEU A 133 29.48 25.11 -16.45
N ASP A 134 29.70 26.42 -16.55
CA ASP A 134 30.93 27.00 -17.10
C ASP A 134 32.08 26.94 -16.08
N GLU A 135 31.77 27.07 -14.79
CA GLU A 135 32.71 26.98 -13.67
C GLU A 135 33.20 25.54 -13.39
N THR A 136 32.46 24.53 -13.87
CA THR A 136 32.77 23.12 -13.60
C THR A 136 33.57 22.51 -14.75
N PRO A 137 34.79 21.98 -14.53
CA PRO A 137 35.63 21.39 -15.58
C PRO A 137 35.17 19.97 -15.97
N VAL A 138 33.94 19.85 -16.46
CA VAL A 138 33.38 18.56 -16.92
C VAL A 138 34.16 18.05 -18.14
N PRO A 139 34.57 16.77 -18.16
CA PRO A 139 35.22 16.15 -19.32
C PRO A 139 34.40 16.23 -20.62
N GLU A 140 35.08 16.51 -21.74
CA GLU A 140 34.43 16.74 -23.03
C GLU A 140 33.67 15.51 -23.54
N ASN A 141 34.18 14.31 -23.29
CA ASN A 141 33.49 13.06 -23.64
C ASN A 141 32.14 12.90 -22.91
N LEU A 142 32.00 13.44 -21.69
CA LEU A 142 30.73 13.43 -20.96
C LEU A 142 29.78 14.52 -21.49
N LYS A 143 30.29 15.71 -21.83
CA LYS A 143 29.50 16.79 -22.44
C LYS A 143 28.91 16.39 -23.78
N GLN A 144 29.72 15.73 -24.61
CA GLN A 144 29.38 15.30 -25.97
C GLN A 144 28.71 13.93 -26.03
N HIS A 145 28.50 13.26 -24.90
CA HIS A 145 27.85 11.95 -24.89
C HIS A 145 26.52 12.01 -25.65
N PRO A 146 26.21 11.09 -26.59
CA PRO A 146 24.98 11.15 -27.37
C PRO A 146 23.73 11.19 -26.49
N LEU A 147 22.76 12.04 -26.86
CA LEU A 147 21.46 12.04 -26.20
C LEU A 147 20.68 10.79 -26.60
N PRO A 148 19.96 10.17 -25.67
CA PRO A 148 19.17 9.00 -25.98
C PRO A 148 17.98 9.37 -26.87
N ALA A 149 17.61 8.48 -27.77
CA ALA A 149 16.40 8.67 -28.55
C ALA A 149 15.16 8.72 -27.63
N VAL A 150 14.21 9.59 -27.95
CA VAL A 150 12.90 9.55 -27.32
C VAL A 150 12.23 8.23 -27.70
N PRO A 151 11.80 7.40 -26.73
CA PRO A 151 11.13 6.14 -27.03
C PRO A 151 9.96 6.40 -27.97
N GLU A 152 9.72 5.53 -28.94
CA GLU A 152 8.74 5.75 -30.01
C GLU A 152 7.36 6.17 -29.49
N ARG A 153 6.95 5.54 -28.39
CA ARG A 153 5.71 5.82 -27.66
C ARG A 153 5.58 7.25 -27.09
N PHE A 154 6.67 8.00 -27.06
CA PHE A 154 6.74 9.40 -26.65
C PHE A 154 7.04 10.37 -27.81
N ARG A 155 7.12 9.90 -29.06
CA ARG A 155 7.41 10.74 -30.22
C ARG A 155 6.21 11.54 -30.71
N SER A 156 4.99 10.99 -30.61
CA SER A 156 3.76 11.66 -31.04
C SER A 156 3.05 12.32 -29.85
N VAL A 157 3.10 13.65 -29.79
CA VAL A 157 2.23 14.43 -28.92
C VAL A 157 0.90 14.62 -29.66
N GLY A 158 -0.20 14.10 -29.11
CA GLY A 158 -1.50 14.25 -29.77
C GLY A 158 -1.90 15.70 -29.99
N SER A 159 -2.76 15.92 -30.98
CA SER A 159 -3.12 17.25 -31.50
C SER A 159 -4.12 17.99 -30.61
N THR A 160 -4.93 17.26 -29.84
CA THR A 160 -5.95 17.82 -28.95
C THR A 160 -5.41 18.10 -27.55
N ARG A 161 -6.11 18.96 -26.79
CA ARG A 161 -5.76 19.24 -25.38
C ARG A 161 -5.78 17.96 -24.53
N LEU A 162 -6.77 17.08 -24.75
CA LEU A 162 -6.93 15.85 -23.98
C LEU A 162 -5.79 14.87 -24.23
N GLU A 163 -5.38 14.69 -25.50
CA GLU A 163 -4.25 13.84 -25.85
C GLU A 163 -2.94 14.40 -25.30
N ARG A 164 -2.72 15.73 -25.36
CA ARG A 164 -1.57 16.38 -24.73
C ARG A 164 -1.51 16.13 -23.22
N GLN A 165 -2.64 16.20 -22.54
CA GLN A 165 -2.71 15.89 -21.11
C GLN A 165 -2.42 14.42 -20.84
N ALA A 166 -2.98 13.49 -21.63
CA ALA A 166 -2.70 12.06 -21.51
C ALA A 166 -1.21 11.74 -21.73
N PHE A 167 -0.61 12.35 -22.75
CA PHE A 167 0.82 12.27 -23.02
C PHE A 167 1.66 12.73 -21.82
N LYS A 168 1.33 13.89 -21.24
CA LYS A 168 2.08 14.42 -20.08
C LYS A 168 1.93 13.54 -18.84
N ARG A 169 0.77 12.92 -18.59
CA ARG A 169 0.59 11.96 -17.49
C ARG A 169 1.46 10.71 -17.69
N ARG A 170 1.47 10.16 -18.91
CA ARG A 170 2.36 9.05 -19.29
C ARG A 170 3.83 9.42 -19.06
N LEU A 171 4.22 10.63 -19.48
CA LEU A 171 5.57 11.16 -19.30
C LEU A 171 5.92 11.34 -17.82
N ALA A 172 4.98 11.79 -16.98
CA ALA A 172 5.17 11.92 -15.54
C ALA A 172 5.54 10.58 -14.90
N LEU A 173 4.76 9.53 -15.16
CA LEU A 173 5.04 8.19 -14.62
C LEU A 173 6.37 7.64 -15.13
N TRP A 174 6.65 7.78 -16.42
CA TRP A 174 7.93 7.35 -17.00
C TRP A 174 9.13 8.11 -16.43
N THR A 175 8.98 9.41 -16.15
CA THR A 175 10.02 10.22 -15.49
C THR A 175 10.30 9.68 -14.09
N ARG A 176 9.28 9.24 -13.33
CA ARG A 176 9.48 8.58 -12.02
C ARG A 176 10.22 7.25 -12.12
N PHE A 177 10.02 6.49 -13.19
CA PHE A 177 10.70 5.20 -13.39
C PHE A 177 12.19 5.38 -13.74
N VAL A 178 12.54 6.28 -14.66
CA VAL A 178 13.96 6.56 -14.95
C VAL A 178 14.66 7.24 -13.76
N PHE A 179 13.93 8.11 -13.04
CA PHE A 179 14.40 8.68 -11.77
C PHE A 179 14.65 7.61 -10.71
N SER A 180 13.75 6.64 -10.58
CA SER A 180 13.90 5.50 -9.68
C SER A 180 15.13 4.66 -10.01
N ALA A 181 15.35 4.36 -11.30
CA ALA A 181 16.52 3.60 -11.74
C ALA A 181 17.84 4.33 -11.40
N LEU A 182 17.90 5.65 -11.64
CA LEU A 182 19.05 6.47 -11.26
C LEU A 182 19.30 6.44 -9.75
N VAL A 183 18.24 6.70 -8.97
CA VAL A 183 18.32 6.77 -7.50
C VAL A 183 18.75 5.45 -6.88
N ASP A 184 18.30 4.31 -7.43
CA ASP A 184 18.71 3.01 -6.91
C ASP A 184 20.13 2.66 -7.34
N ALA A 185 20.52 2.96 -8.58
CA ALA A 185 21.87 2.74 -9.07
C ALA A 185 22.94 3.51 -8.27
N ASP A 186 22.71 4.81 -8.04
CA ASP A 186 23.58 5.68 -7.23
C ASP A 186 23.75 5.14 -5.80
N ARG A 187 22.64 4.73 -5.18
CA ARG A 187 22.68 4.13 -3.84
C ARG A 187 23.41 2.81 -3.81
N LEU A 188 23.14 1.89 -4.74
CA LEU A 188 23.77 0.57 -4.75
C LEU A 188 25.28 0.66 -5.02
N ASP A 189 25.70 1.59 -5.87
CA ASP A 189 27.12 1.83 -6.11
C ASP A 189 27.82 2.44 -4.89
N THR A 190 27.19 3.44 -4.26
CA THR A 190 27.66 4.01 -2.98
C THR A 190 27.73 2.95 -1.88
N GLU A 191 26.68 2.14 -1.70
CA GLU A 191 26.62 1.05 -0.73
C GLU A 191 27.72 0.01 -1.02
N ARG A 192 27.95 -0.35 -2.28
CA ARG A 192 29.02 -1.27 -2.68
C ARG A 192 30.40 -0.75 -2.34
N PHE A 193 30.64 0.56 -2.47
CA PHE A 193 31.90 1.19 -2.13
C PHE A 193 32.18 1.15 -0.62
N TYR A 194 31.19 1.50 0.21
CA TYR A 194 31.37 1.57 1.67
C TYR A 194 31.28 0.20 2.37
N ASP A 195 30.31 -0.63 1.97
CA ASP A 195 29.92 -1.83 2.71
C ASP A 195 30.26 -3.13 1.95
N GLY A 196 30.76 -3.03 0.72
CA GLY A 196 30.91 -4.16 -0.19
C GLY A 196 29.59 -4.61 -0.83
N PRO A 197 29.63 -5.58 -1.76
CA PRO A 197 28.43 -6.05 -2.46
C PRO A 197 27.49 -6.79 -1.50
N ARG A 198 26.29 -6.22 -1.27
CA ARG A 198 25.19 -6.87 -0.53
C ARG A 198 24.21 -7.49 -1.52
N ARG A 199 24.46 -8.73 -1.95
CA ARG A 199 23.52 -9.45 -2.83
C ARG A 199 22.62 -10.36 -2.01
N LEU A 200 21.32 -10.22 -2.22
CA LEU A 200 20.34 -11.18 -1.72
C LEU A 200 20.13 -12.26 -2.78
N ASP A 201 20.41 -13.50 -2.42
CA ASP A 201 20.21 -14.63 -3.33
C ASP A 201 18.75 -15.08 -3.30
N PHE A 202 18.06 -14.91 -4.42
CA PHE A 202 16.68 -15.36 -4.60
C PHE A 202 16.62 -16.45 -5.68
N ASP A 203 15.67 -17.36 -5.51
CA ASP A 203 15.44 -18.41 -6.49
C ASP A 203 14.75 -17.85 -7.75
N PRO A 204 15.05 -18.42 -8.95
CA PRO A 204 14.33 -18.07 -10.16
C PRO A 204 12.83 -18.36 -10.04
N LEU A 205 11.99 -17.55 -10.69
CA LEU A 205 10.53 -17.73 -10.70
C LEU A 205 10.08 -19.13 -11.12
N ALA A 206 10.80 -19.77 -12.06
CA ALA A 206 10.53 -21.14 -12.47
C ALA A 206 10.69 -22.17 -11.33
N THR A 207 11.65 -21.95 -10.43
CA THR A 207 11.82 -22.77 -9.22
C THR A 207 10.69 -22.51 -8.24
N LEU A 208 10.34 -21.24 -8.01
CA LEU A 208 9.21 -20.88 -7.14
C LEU A 208 7.89 -21.45 -7.65
N ARG A 209 7.67 -21.45 -8.98
CA ARG A 209 6.50 -22.09 -9.60
C ARG A 209 6.44 -23.58 -9.26
N ARG A 210 7.55 -24.32 -9.44
CA ARG A 210 7.58 -25.75 -9.14
C ARG A 210 7.26 -26.02 -7.67
N ARG A 211 7.90 -25.28 -6.74
CA ARG A 211 7.60 -25.37 -5.30
C ARG A 211 6.11 -25.15 -4.99
N LEU A 212 5.50 -24.14 -5.63
CA LEU A 212 4.06 -23.90 -5.46
C LEU A 212 3.22 -25.05 -6.01
N ASP A 213 3.55 -25.57 -7.19
CA ASP A 213 2.82 -26.68 -7.79
C ASP A 213 2.89 -27.92 -6.91
N ASP A 214 4.08 -28.29 -6.43
CA ASP A 214 4.27 -29.42 -5.51
C ASP A 214 3.43 -29.22 -4.24
N TYR A 215 3.51 -28.03 -3.63
CA TYR A 215 2.73 -27.69 -2.44
C TYR A 215 1.21 -27.77 -2.65
N VAL A 216 0.71 -27.26 -3.78
CA VAL A 216 -0.73 -27.25 -4.08
C VAL A 216 -1.23 -28.66 -4.45
N ASP A 217 -0.42 -29.43 -5.17
CA ASP A 217 -0.75 -30.80 -5.57
C ASP A 217 -0.73 -31.74 -4.33
N ASP A 218 0.20 -31.55 -3.39
CA ASP A 218 0.22 -32.24 -2.09
C ASP A 218 -1.02 -31.91 -1.24
N LEU A 219 -1.40 -30.63 -1.16
CA LEU A 219 -2.63 -30.20 -0.51
C LEU A 219 -3.86 -30.85 -1.15
N ALA A 220 -3.88 -30.98 -2.47
CA ALA A 220 -4.98 -31.61 -3.19
C ALA A 220 -5.03 -33.13 -2.97
N ALA A 221 -3.88 -33.80 -2.85
CA ALA A 221 -3.77 -35.23 -2.58
C ALA A 221 -4.27 -35.59 -1.16
N GLY A 222 -3.97 -34.74 -0.16
CA GLY A 222 -4.45 -34.91 1.21
C GLY A 222 -5.89 -34.46 1.47
N ALA A 223 -6.55 -33.80 0.51
CA ALA A 223 -7.87 -33.22 0.70
C ALA A 223 -9.00 -34.24 0.49
N ALA A 224 -10.02 -34.18 1.36
CA ALA A 224 -11.25 -34.96 1.19
C ALA A 224 -11.94 -34.63 -0.16
N GLN A 225 -12.50 -35.65 -0.80
CA GLN A 225 -13.23 -35.50 -2.07
C GLN A 225 -14.61 -34.89 -1.84
N THR A 226 -14.66 -33.57 -1.65
CA THR A 226 -15.87 -32.79 -1.45
C THR A 226 -16.21 -31.96 -2.69
N PRO A 227 -17.49 -31.58 -2.90
CA PRO A 227 -17.87 -30.66 -3.98
C PRO A 227 -17.09 -29.34 -3.95
N LEU A 228 -16.79 -28.81 -2.75
CA LEU A 228 -15.98 -27.61 -2.57
C LEU A 228 -14.55 -27.79 -3.09
N ASN A 229 -13.90 -28.91 -2.77
CA ASN A 229 -12.54 -29.18 -3.24
C ASN A 229 -12.49 -29.44 -4.75
N ALA A 230 -13.53 -30.05 -5.33
CA ALA A 230 -13.68 -30.14 -6.78
C ALA A 230 -13.78 -28.76 -7.44
N LEU A 231 -14.52 -27.82 -6.83
CA LEU A 231 -14.62 -26.45 -7.33
C LEU A 231 -13.30 -25.69 -7.24
N ARG A 232 -12.58 -25.82 -6.12
CA ARG A 232 -11.23 -25.24 -5.93
C ARG A 232 -10.26 -25.73 -7.00
N ARG A 233 -10.29 -27.03 -7.34
CA ARG A 233 -9.49 -27.59 -8.44
C ARG A 233 -9.85 -26.97 -9.79
N ARG A 234 -11.15 -26.86 -10.11
CA ARG A 234 -11.61 -26.20 -11.35
C ARG A 234 -11.12 -24.75 -11.47
N ILE A 235 -11.15 -23.99 -10.36
CA ILE A 235 -10.65 -22.61 -10.32
C ILE A 235 -9.13 -22.59 -10.54
N LEU A 236 -8.39 -23.46 -9.84
CA LEU A 236 -6.94 -23.59 -10.01
C LEU A 236 -6.57 -23.93 -11.47
N ASP A 237 -7.25 -24.88 -12.08
CA ASP A 237 -7.02 -25.28 -13.47
C ASP A 237 -7.31 -24.13 -14.45
N ALA A 238 -8.39 -23.37 -14.24
CA ALA A 238 -8.66 -22.17 -15.02
C ALA A 238 -7.55 -21.13 -14.89
N CYS A 239 -7.03 -20.89 -13.68
CA CYS A 239 -5.86 -20.04 -13.45
C CYS A 239 -4.60 -20.55 -14.17
N ARG A 240 -4.35 -21.87 -14.14
CA ARG A 240 -3.22 -22.50 -14.83
C ARG A 240 -3.34 -22.35 -16.36
N GLN A 241 -4.55 -22.45 -16.90
CA GLN A 241 -4.84 -22.30 -18.34
C GLN A 241 -4.72 -20.84 -18.81
N ALA A 242 -5.32 -19.89 -18.08
CA ALA A 242 -5.27 -18.47 -18.42
C ALA A 242 -3.85 -17.89 -18.41
N ALA A 243 -2.92 -18.52 -17.69
CA ALA A 243 -1.53 -18.08 -17.57
C ALA A 243 -0.78 -18.00 -18.91
N VAL A 244 -1.23 -18.70 -19.96
CA VAL A 244 -0.58 -18.65 -21.29
C VAL A 244 -1.07 -17.53 -22.19
N GLU A 245 -2.16 -16.85 -21.80
CA GLU A 245 -2.70 -15.74 -22.57
C GLU A 245 -1.76 -14.54 -22.58
N ALA A 246 -1.92 -13.64 -23.57
CA ALA A 246 -1.09 -12.44 -23.66
C ALA A 246 -1.13 -11.58 -22.36
N PRO A 247 -0.04 -10.91 -21.98
CA PRO A 247 -0.03 -9.96 -20.86
C PRO A 247 -1.11 -8.90 -20.96
N GLY A 248 -1.64 -8.44 -19.82
CA GLY A 248 -2.72 -7.45 -19.81
C GLY A 248 -3.47 -7.37 -18.49
N LEU A 249 -4.76 -7.06 -18.57
CA LEU A 249 -5.65 -6.98 -17.41
C LEU A 249 -6.47 -8.26 -17.29
N PHE A 250 -6.52 -8.81 -16.07
CA PHE A 250 -7.28 -10.00 -15.71
C PHE A 250 -8.08 -9.75 -14.44
N SER A 251 -9.17 -10.51 -14.28
CA SER A 251 -9.93 -10.61 -13.05
C SER A 251 -10.09 -12.07 -12.66
N LEU A 252 -10.11 -12.33 -11.34
CA LEU A 252 -10.45 -13.59 -10.72
C LEU A 252 -11.61 -13.34 -9.76
N SER A 253 -12.83 -13.42 -10.30
CA SER A 253 -14.08 -13.23 -9.55
C SER A 253 -14.49 -14.53 -8.86
N VAL A 254 -14.00 -14.74 -7.63
CA VAL A 254 -14.22 -15.97 -6.86
C VAL A 254 -14.70 -15.64 -5.45
N PRO A 255 -15.82 -16.22 -4.98
CA PRO A 255 -16.31 -16.04 -3.61
C PRO A 255 -15.30 -16.39 -2.51
N THR A 256 -15.56 -15.96 -1.28
CA THR A 256 -14.71 -16.29 -0.13
C THR A 256 -14.62 -17.80 0.08
N GLY A 257 -13.42 -18.27 0.42
CA GLY A 257 -13.11 -19.69 0.60
C GLY A 257 -13.00 -20.53 -0.69
N GLY A 258 -13.11 -19.92 -1.88
CA GLY A 258 -12.86 -20.57 -3.17
C GLY A 258 -11.37 -20.81 -3.51
N GLY A 259 -10.44 -20.54 -2.60
CA GLY A 259 -9.00 -20.81 -2.79
C GLY A 259 -8.23 -19.75 -3.59
N LYS A 260 -8.72 -18.49 -3.61
CA LYS A 260 -8.17 -17.37 -4.39
C LYS A 260 -6.66 -17.20 -4.26
N THR A 261 -6.13 -17.22 -3.03
CA THR A 261 -4.73 -16.89 -2.75
C THR A 261 -3.74 -17.77 -3.53
N LEU A 262 -3.86 -19.09 -3.42
CA LEU A 262 -2.96 -20.01 -4.11
C LEU A 262 -3.26 -20.10 -5.61
N ALA A 263 -4.54 -20.01 -6.02
CA ALA A 263 -4.92 -20.03 -7.43
C ALA A 263 -4.37 -18.80 -8.19
N ALA A 264 -4.51 -17.60 -7.62
CA ALA A 264 -3.96 -16.36 -8.17
C ALA A 264 -2.43 -16.39 -8.25
N MET A 265 -1.75 -16.93 -7.23
CA MET A 265 -0.29 -17.09 -7.26
C MET A 265 0.15 -18.12 -8.31
N SER A 266 -0.61 -19.20 -8.49
CA SER A 266 -0.36 -20.20 -9.55
C SER A 266 -0.46 -19.57 -10.94
N PHE A 267 -1.48 -18.74 -11.20
CA PHE A 267 -1.55 -17.93 -12.42
C PHE A 267 -0.31 -17.03 -12.54
N ALA A 268 0.03 -16.28 -11.48
CA ALA A 268 1.09 -15.27 -11.50
C ALA A 268 2.46 -15.86 -11.85
N LEU A 269 2.87 -16.95 -11.19
CA LEU A 269 4.16 -17.60 -11.42
C LEU A 269 4.24 -18.21 -12.82
N ARG A 270 3.17 -18.88 -13.27
CA ARG A 270 3.11 -19.47 -14.63
C ARG A 270 3.13 -18.42 -15.72
N HIS A 271 2.36 -17.34 -15.54
CA HIS A 271 2.30 -16.24 -16.48
C HIS A 271 3.64 -15.50 -16.53
N ALA A 272 4.27 -15.28 -15.38
CA ALA A 272 5.57 -14.65 -15.32
C ALA A 272 6.66 -15.47 -16.02
N GLU A 273 6.71 -16.79 -15.76
CA GLU A 273 7.62 -17.70 -16.46
C GLU A 273 7.36 -17.71 -17.97
N LYS A 274 6.09 -17.84 -18.39
CA LYS A 274 5.70 -17.92 -19.81
C LYS A 274 6.10 -16.69 -20.61
N HIS A 275 5.98 -15.50 -20.02
CA HIS A 275 6.21 -14.22 -20.70
C HIS A 275 7.55 -13.57 -20.33
N GLY A 276 8.41 -14.24 -19.56
CA GLY A 276 9.69 -13.70 -19.12
C GLY A 276 9.53 -12.42 -18.29
N LEU A 277 8.50 -12.38 -17.44
CA LEU A 277 8.34 -11.33 -16.44
C LEU A 277 9.31 -11.58 -15.27
N GLN A 278 9.66 -10.52 -14.56
CA GLN A 278 10.77 -10.53 -13.61
C GLN A 278 10.33 -10.84 -12.18
N ARG A 279 9.09 -10.51 -11.81
CA ARG A 279 8.62 -10.62 -10.42
C ARG A 279 7.10 -10.59 -10.28
N ILE A 280 6.64 -10.88 -9.07
CA ILE A 280 5.24 -10.82 -8.63
C ILE A 280 5.13 -9.83 -7.48
N ILE A 281 4.18 -8.90 -7.57
CA ILE A 281 3.87 -7.93 -6.54
C ILE A 281 2.43 -8.16 -6.09
N VAL A 282 2.23 -8.55 -4.83
CA VAL A 282 0.92 -8.73 -4.22
C VAL A 282 0.61 -7.50 -3.38
N ALA A 283 -0.43 -6.75 -3.74
CA ALA A 283 -0.90 -5.60 -2.97
C ALA A 283 -2.21 -5.94 -2.27
N ILE A 284 -2.18 -5.86 -0.93
CA ILE A 284 -3.28 -6.20 -0.04
C ILE A 284 -3.83 -4.91 0.59
N PRO A 285 -5.14 -4.75 0.77
CA PRO A 285 -5.69 -3.49 1.25
C PRO A 285 -5.46 -3.21 2.73
N PHE A 286 -5.48 -4.24 3.57
CA PHE A 286 -5.40 -4.10 5.02
C PHE A 286 -4.16 -4.79 5.58
N THR A 287 -3.49 -4.13 6.52
CA THR A 287 -2.31 -4.68 7.21
C THR A 287 -2.66 -5.84 8.14
N SER A 288 -3.93 -6.10 8.43
CA SER A 288 -4.36 -7.20 9.30
C SER A 288 -4.30 -8.58 8.63
N ILE A 289 -4.43 -8.66 7.29
CA ILE A 289 -4.35 -9.92 6.51
C ILE A 289 -2.93 -10.20 6.00
N ILE A 290 -2.04 -9.19 5.99
CA ILE A 290 -0.76 -9.33 5.30
C ILE A 290 0.09 -10.46 5.89
N GLU A 291 0.20 -10.52 7.22
CA GLU A 291 0.96 -11.56 7.94
C GLU A 291 0.45 -12.97 7.58
N GLN A 292 -0.87 -13.19 7.61
CA GLN A 292 -1.48 -14.48 7.25
C GLN A 292 -1.20 -14.85 5.78
N THR A 293 -1.32 -13.90 4.86
CA THR A 293 -1.08 -14.15 3.43
C THR A 293 0.39 -14.44 3.15
N VAL A 294 1.28 -13.69 3.80
CA VAL A 294 2.72 -13.90 3.73
C VAL A 294 3.08 -15.28 4.25
N ASP A 295 2.53 -15.74 5.37
CA ASP A 295 2.81 -17.06 5.93
C ASP A 295 2.33 -18.21 5.05
N VAL A 296 1.25 -18.03 4.29
CA VAL A 296 0.84 -18.99 3.25
C VAL A 296 1.90 -19.06 2.16
N TYR A 297 2.40 -17.92 1.66
CA TYR A 297 3.44 -17.92 0.63
C TYR A 297 4.79 -18.43 1.14
N ARG A 298 5.18 -18.11 2.38
CA ARG A 298 6.42 -18.62 2.99
C ARG A 298 6.40 -20.14 3.08
N ARG A 299 5.27 -20.74 3.48
CA ARG A 299 5.09 -22.20 3.51
C ARG A 299 5.16 -22.83 2.12
N ALA A 300 4.57 -22.19 1.12
CA ALA A 300 4.52 -22.73 -0.24
C ALA A 300 5.82 -22.54 -1.05
N LEU A 301 6.57 -21.47 -0.80
CA LEU A 301 7.67 -21.03 -1.67
C LEU A 301 9.05 -21.04 -0.99
N GLY A 302 9.10 -21.02 0.34
CA GLY A 302 10.30 -20.81 1.14
C GLY A 302 10.30 -19.42 1.80
N PRO A 303 10.65 -19.32 3.10
CA PRO A 303 10.55 -18.08 3.87
C PRO A 303 11.45 -16.95 3.35
N GLU A 304 12.62 -17.29 2.79
CA GLU A 304 13.62 -16.37 2.28
C GLU A 304 13.26 -15.72 0.93
N GLN A 305 12.21 -16.22 0.27
CA GLN A 305 11.77 -15.82 -1.07
C GLN A 305 10.65 -14.77 -1.04
N VAL A 306 10.02 -14.54 0.13
CA VAL A 306 8.87 -13.66 0.29
C VAL A 306 9.30 -12.38 1.03
N ILE A 307 9.24 -11.24 0.35
CA ILE A 307 9.49 -9.94 0.95
C ILE A 307 8.18 -9.32 1.39
N GLU A 308 8.13 -8.90 2.65
CA GLU A 308 6.96 -8.30 3.27
C GLU A 308 7.24 -6.81 3.47
N HIS A 309 6.46 -5.93 2.86
CA HIS A 309 6.63 -4.48 2.98
C HIS A 309 5.32 -3.79 3.37
N HIS A 310 5.15 -3.54 4.66
CA HIS A 310 4.15 -2.63 5.21
C HIS A 310 4.70 -1.82 6.40
N SER A 311 3.94 -0.83 6.85
CA SER A 311 4.38 0.12 7.88
C SER A 311 4.63 -0.50 9.25
N ALA A 312 4.01 -1.65 9.55
CA ALA A 312 3.93 -2.29 10.88
C ALA A 312 5.01 -3.37 11.17
N LEU A 313 6.03 -3.49 10.31
CA LEU A 313 7.08 -4.49 10.48
C LEU A 313 8.15 -4.02 11.47
N ASP A 314 8.26 -4.74 12.59
CA ASP A 314 9.49 -5.17 13.28
C ASP A 314 9.10 -5.73 14.68
N PRO A 315 8.74 -7.03 14.84
CA PRO A 315 8.79 -7.66 16.15
C PRO A 315 10.24 -7.70 16.65
N ASP A 316 10.45 -7.65 17.97
CA ASP A 316 11.78 -7.92 18.54
C ASP A 316 12.17 -9.34 18.12
N PRO A 317 13.31 -9.54 17.42
CA PRO A 317 13.67 -10.84 16.90
C PRO A 317 13.97 -11.80 18.06
N GLU A 318 13.25 -12.92 18.09
CA GLU A 318 13.33 -13.92 19.16
C GLU A 318 14.54 -14.86 18.98
N SER A 319 15.11 -14.93 17.77
CA SER A 319 16.27 -15.73 17.41
C SER A 319 17.27 -14.98 16.50
N GLU A 320 18.48 -15.51 16.33
CA GLU A 320 19.45 -14.98 15.35
C GLU A 320 18.96 -15.12 13.91
N ASP A 321 18.28 -16.21 13.57
CA ASP A 321 17.69 -16.43 12.26
C ASP A 321 16.61 -15.37 11.95
N ASP A 322 15.82 -14.97 12.95
CA ASP A 322 14.85 -13.89 12.82
C ASP A 322 15.54 -12.55 12.57
N ARG A 323 16.67 -12.26 13.24
CA ARG A 323 17.46 -11.04 13.00
C ARG A 323 17.93 -10.96 11.56
N MET A 324 18.51 -12.04 11.05
CA MET A 324 19.01 -12.10 9.67
C MET A 324 17.85 -11.91 8.68
N ARG A 325 16.70 -12.55 8.92
CA ARG A 325 15.49 -12.40 8.08
C ARG A 325 14.96 -10.97 8.08
N VAL A 326 14.87 -10.32 9.26
CA VAL A 326 14.41 -8.93 9.37
C VAL A 326 15.36 -7.98 8.62
N GLN A 327 16.67 -8.15 8.78
CA GLN A 327 17.66 -7.34 8.07
C GLN A 327 17.56 -7.53 6.55
N ARG A 328 17.44 -8.77 6.09
CA ARG A 328 17.21 -9.11 4.68
C ARG A 328 15.95 -8.47 4.13
N ASN A 329 14.84 -8.53 4.87
CA ASN A 329 13.58 -7.92 4.47
C ASN A 329 13.69 -6.39 4.40
N LYS A 330 14.36 -5.75 5.39
CA LYS A 330 14.62 -4.30 5.38
C LYS A 330 15.33 -3.89 4.09
N LEU A 331 16.44 -4.55 3.74
CA LEU A 331 17.20 -4.27 2.52
C LEU A 331 16.35 -4.47 1.25
N ALA A 332 15.69 -5.62 1.10
CA ALA A 332 14.90 -5.92 -0.09
C ALA A 332 13.66 -5.01 -0.26
N SER A 333 13.12 -4.50 0.85
CA SER A 333 11.94 -3.64 0.85
C SER A 333 12.22 -2.24 0.25
N GLU A 334 13.48 -1.81 0.23
CA GLU A 334 13.88 -0.48 -0.25
C GLU A 334 13.77 -0.34 -1.76
N ASN A 335 14.14 -1.38 -2.51
CA ASN A 335 14.13 -1.37 -3.96
C ASN A 335 13.20 -2.41 -4.63
N TRP A 336 12.59 -3.34 -3.88
CA TRP A 336 11.70 -4.38 -4.44
C TRP A 336 12.37 -5.30 -5.48
N ASP A 337 13.64 -5.64 -5.28
CA ASP A 337 14.40 -6.53 -6.19
C ASP A 337 14.09 -8.04 -5.99
N ALA A 338 13.18 -8.40 -5.09
CA ALA A 338 12.80 -9.78 -4.85
C ALA A 338 11.80 -10.33 -5.89
N PRO A 339 11.82 -11.66 -6.17
CA PRO A 339 10.90 -12.29 -7.11
C PRO A 339 9.45 -12.22 -6.63
N LEU A 340 9.20 -12.22 -5.32
CA LEU A 340 7.88 -12.05 -4.72
C LEU A 340 7.90 -10.97 -3.64
N VAL A 341 7.13 -9.91 -3.88
CA VAL A 341 6.92 -8.79 -2.95
C VAL A 341 5.46 -8.78 -2.52
N VAL A 342 5.21 -8.89 -1.22
CA VAL A 342 3.90 -8.69 -0.62
C VAL A 342 3.89 -7.35 0.09
N THR A 343 2.97 -6.48 -0.32
CA THR A 343 2.89 -5.10 0.15
C THR A 343 1.44 -4.66 0.28
N THR A 344 1.20 -3.38 0.58
CA THR A 344 -0.15 -2.84 0.68
C THR A 344 -0.53 -1.99 -0.54
N ASN A 345 -1.82 -1.82 -0.77
CA ASN A 345 -2.33 -0.87 -1.78
C ASN A 345 -1.76 0.54 -1.55
N VAL A 346 -1.66 0.97 -0.29
CA VAL A 346 -1.04 2.25 0.10
C VAL A 346 0.41 2.32 -0.38
N GLN A 347 1.21 1.31 -0.09
CA GLN A 347 2.63 1.30 -0.46
C GLN A 347 2.81 1.29 -1.97
N LEU A 348 2.02 0.50 -2.71
CA LEU A 348 2.08 0.45 -4.17
C LEU A 348 1.71 1.80 -4.80
N PHE A 349 0.50 2.29 -4.54
CA PHE A 349 -0.01 3.47 -5.24
C PHE A 349 0.64 4.78 -4.79
N GLU A 350 0.92 4.97 -3.50
CA GLU A 350 1.65 6.16 -3.07
C GLU A 350 3.09 6.18 -3.58
N SER A 351 3.72 5.03 -3.79
CA SER A 351 5.04 4.98 -4.43
C SER A 351 4.94 5.45 -5.88
N LEU A 352 3.94 4.98 -6.65
CA LEU A 352 3.74 5.37 -8.06
C LEU A 352 3.54 6.87 -8.23
N TYR A 353 3.02 7.55 -7.21
CA TYR A 353 2.77 9.00 -7.21
C TYR A 353 3.78 9.82 -6.40
N ALA A 354 4.78 9.18 -5.80
CA ALA A 354 5.78 9.85 -4.99
C ALA A 354 6.68 10.78 -5.82
N ASN A 355 7.38 11.66 -5.11
CA ASN A 355 8.42 12.50 -5.69
C ASN A 355 9.75 12.45 -4.92
N LYS A 356 9.81 11.76 -3.78
CA LYS A 356 11.02 11.67 -2.94
C LYS A 356 11.87 10.45 -3.31
N PRO A 357 13.22 10.55 -3.30
CA PRO A 357 14.09 9.46 -3.74
C PRO A 357 13.81 8.14 -3.03
N GLY A 358 13.72 8.15 -1.69
CA GLY A 358 13.49 6.93 -0.91
C GLY A 358 12.16 6.22 -1.19
N ARG A 359 11.09 6.97 -1.52
CA ARG A 359 9.79 6.38 -1.91
C ARG A 359 9.81 5.89 -3.37
N CYS A 360 10.52 6.60 -4.24
CA CYS A 360 10.63 6.26 -5.66
C CYS A 360 11.63 5.13 -5.94
N ARG A 361 12.63 4.88 -5.06
CA ARG A 361 13.75 3.93 -5.26
C ARG A 361 13.32 2.61 -5.91
N LYS A 362 12.19 2.06 -5.48
CA LYS A 362 11.62 0.77 -5.93
C LYS A 362 10.87 0.75 -7.28
N LEU A 363 10.53 1.89 -7.86
CA LEU A 363 9.55 1.94 -8.97
C LEU A 363 10.04 1.26 -10.24
N HIS A 364 11.33 1.35 -10.58
CA HIS A 364 11.88 0.69 -11.76
C HIS A 364 11.67 -0.84 -11.71
N ASN A 365 11.71 -1.44 -10.51
CA ASN A 365 11.41 -2.85 -10.29
C ASN A 365 9.91 -3.17 -10.38
N VAL A 366 9.00 -2.21 -10.53
CA VAL A 366 7.61 -2.54 -10.89
C VAL A 366 7.51 -2.99 -12.35
N ALA A 367 8.42 -2.56 -13.23
CA ALA A 367 8.39 -2.93 -14.64
C ALA A 367 8.52 -4.45 -14.83
N ARG A 368 7.82 -4.99 -15.84
CA ARG A 368 7.77 -6.42 -16.17
C ARG A 368 7.38 -7.29 -14.98
N SER A 369 6.38 -6.89 -14.21
CA SER A 369 5.86 -7.67 -13.08
C SER A 369 4.42 -8.15 -13.30
N VAL A 370 4.04 -9.22 -12.61
CA VAL A 370 2.62 -9.54 -12.36
C VAL A 370 2.20 -8.85 -11.07
N ILE A 371 1.19 -7.98 -11.15
CA ILE A 371 0.65 -7.25 -10.00
C ILE A 371 -0.69 -7.89 -9.61
N LEU A 372 -0.72 -8.52 -8.44
CA LEU A 372 -1.94 -9.07 -7.84
C LEU A 372 -2.55 -8.01 -6.92
N LEU A 373 -3.71 -7.47 -7.30
CA LEU A 373 -4.47 -6.57 -6.44
C LEU A 373 -5.57 -7.39 -5.75
N ASP A 374 -5.41 -7.60 -4.45
CA ASP A 374 -6.40 -8.31 -3.65
C ASP A 374 -7.47 -7.35 -3.14
N GLU A 375 -8.71 -7.80 -3.14
CA GLU A 375 -9.92 -7.05 -2.77
C GLU A 375 -9.94 -5.60 -3.31
N PRO A 376 -9.76 -5.37 -4.63
CA PRO A 376 -9.70 -4.04 -5.25
C PRO A 376 -10.95 -3.18 -5.05
N GLN A 377 -12.07 -3.75 -4.59
CA GLN A 377 -13.24 -2.96 -4.18
C GLN A 377 -12.96 -2.00 -3.03
N SER A 378 -11.92 -2.24 -2.23
CA SER A 378 -11.52 -1.36 -1.15
C SER A 378 -10.82 -0.08 -1.64
N LEU A 379 -10.54 0.06 -2.94
CA LEU A 379 -9.86 1.23 -3.48
C LEU A 379 -10.75 2.48 -3.31
N PRO A 380 -10.21 3.59 -2.81
CA PRO A 380 -11.00 4.77 -2.48
C PRO A 380 -11.54 5.41 -3.77
N PRO A 381 -12.88 5.60 -3.90
CA PRO A 381 -13.46 6.20 -5.09
C PRO A 381 -12.85 7.56 -5.44
N ALA A 382 -12.51 8.37 -4.43
CA ALA A 382 -11.92 9.70 -4.59
C ALA A 382 -10.62 9.75 -5.44
N GLN A 383 -9.92 8.62 -5.56
CA GLN A 383 -8.65 8.50 -6.29
C GLN A 383 -8.69 7.41 -7.37
N LEU A 384 -9.88 6.91 -7.69
CA LEU A 384 -10.05 5.79 -8.59
C LEU A 384 -9.50 6.10 -10.00
N LEU A 385 -9.78 7.29 -10.55
CA LEU A 385 -9.31 7.63 -11.90
C LEU A 385 -7.78 7.70 -12.03
N PRO A 386 -7.05 8.35 -11.10
CA PRO A 386 -5.59 8.20 -11.01
C PRO A 386 -5.14 6.73 -10.97
N ILE A 387 -5.68 5.93 -10.06
CA ILE A 387 -5.29 4.52 -9.91
C ILE A 387 -5.46 3.74 -11.22
N LEU A 388 -6.62 3.85 -11.88
CA LEU A 388 -6.87 3.20 -13.16
C LEU A 388 -5.94 3.73 -14.27
N ALA A 389 -5.58 5.01 -14.24
CA ALA A 389 -4.60 5.58 -15.16
C ALA A 389 -3.21 4.99 -14.95
N ALA A 390 -2.73 4.89 -13.70
CA ALA A 390 -1.45 4.28 -13.38
C ALA A 390 -1.40 2.81 -13.81
N LEU A 391 -2.41 2.00 -13.47
CA LEU A 391 -2.48 0.59 -13.85
C LEU A 391 -2.48 0.39 -15.37
N ARG A 392 -3.22 1.24 -16.11
CA ARG A 392 -3.19 1.22 -17.58
C ARG A 392 -1.79 1.46 -18.12
N HIS A 393 -1.08 2.45 -17.58
CA HIS A 393 0.29 2.74 -17.98
C HIS A 393 1.28 1.63 -17.59
N LEU A 394 1.13 1.01 -16.41
CA LEU A 394 1.95 -0.15 -16.02
C LEU A 394 1.85 -1.28 -17.03
N VAL A 395 0.63 -1.60 -17.49
CA VAL A 395 0.41 -2.61 -18.53
C VAL A 395 0.99 -2.16 -19.87
N MET A 396 0.62 -0.97 -20.36
CA MET A 396 0.96 -0.52 -21.70
C MET A 396 2.44 -0.15 -21.89
N ASP A 397 3.07 0.40 -20.86
CA ASP A 397 4.35 1.12 -20.98
C ASP A 397 5.51 0.43 -20.27
N PHE A 398 5.17 -0.41 -19.29
CA PHE A 398 6.14 -1.10 -18.43
C PHE A 398 6.02 -2.61 -18.49
N GLY A 399 5.14 -3.15 -19.36
CA GLY A 399 5.02 -4.59 -19.62
C GLY A 399 4.51 -5.39 -18.43
N CYS A 400 3.71 -4.77 -17.56
CA CYS A 400 3.10 -5.46 -16.43
C CYS A 400 1.84 -6.24 -16.85
N THR A 401 1.52 -7.26 -16.07
CA THR A 401 0.18 -7.87 -16.04
C THR A 401 -0.48 -7.52 -14.72
N VAL A 402 -1.77 -7.20 -14.71
CA VAL A 402 -2.52 -6.94 -13.48
C VAL A 402 -3.63 -7.98 -13.34
N LEU A 403 -3.71 -8.62 -12.18
CA LEU A 403 -4.81 -9.50 -11.81
C LEU A 403 -5.57 -8.89 -10.63
N PHE A 404 -6.87 -8.64 -10.83
CA PHE A 404 -7.82 -8.25 -9.78
C PHE A 404 -8.38 -9.52 -9.12
N SER A 405 -8.15 -9.73 -7.82
CA SER A 405 -8.64 -10.88 -7.05
C SER A 405 -9.71 -10.44 -6.06
N THR A 406 -10.94 -10.93 -6.19
CA THR A 406 -12.05 -10.49 -5.30
C THR A 406 -13.26 -11.41 -5.33
N ALA A 407 -14.08 -11.33 -4.28
CA ALA A 407 -15.44 -11.88 -4.29
C ALA A 407 -16.48 -10.92 -4.88
N THR A 408 -16.23 -9.61 -4.82
CA THR A 408 -17.14 -8.54 -5.26
C THR A 408 -16.43 -7.66 -6.28
N GLN A 409 -16.39 -8.12 -7.53
CA GLN A 409 -15.66 -7.44 -8.60
C GLN A 409 -16.20 -6.02 -8.83
N PRO A 410 -15.36 -4.98 -8.67
CA PRO A 410 -15.75 -3.62 -9.02
C PRO A 410 -16.01 -3.46 -10.51
N ALA A 411 -16.90 -2.54 -10.86
CA ALA A 411 -17.21 -2.15 -12.23
C ALA A 411 -16.10 -1.27 -12.84
N PHE A 412 -14.88 -1.81 -12.97
CA PHE A 412 -13.73 -1.08 -13.55
C PHE A 412 -13.74 -1.00 -15.07
N ASN A 413 -14.55 -1.82 -15.73
CA ASN A 413 -14.74 -1.73 -17.18
C ASN A 413 -15.35 -0.39 -17.55
N ARG A 414 -15.06 0.08 -18.77
CA ARG A 414 -15.63 1.30 -19.31
C ARG A 414 -17.16 1.19 -19.31
N SER A 415 -17.80 2.19 -18.71
CA SER A 415 -19.26 2.32 -18.63
C SER A 415 -19.67 3.78 -18.69
N GLN A 416 -20.98 4.07 -18.66
CA GLN A 416 -21.46 5.45 -18.56
C GLN A 416 -21.03 6.12 -17.24
N SER A 417 -21.01 5.36 -16.13
CA SER A 417 -20.57 5.85 -14.82
C SER A 417 -19.05 5.90 -14.66
N LEU A 418 -18.31 5.13 -15.47
CA LEU A 418 -16.85 5.15 -15.50
C LEU A 418 -16.32 5.22 -16.95
N PRO A 419 -16.43 6.39 -17.63
CA PRO A 419 -16.01 6.53 -19.03
C PRO A 419 -14.51 6.31 -19.26
N LYS A 420 -13.70 6.45 -18.21
CA LYS A 420 -12.25 6.24 -18.21
C LYS A 420 -11.85 4.88 -17.59
N GLY A 421 -12.78 3.93 -17.56
CA GLY A 421 -12.53 2.55 -17.14
C GLY A 421 -11.58 1.80 -18.09
N PHE A 422 -11.38 0.52 -17.81
CA PHE A 422 -10.59 -0.37 -18.65
C PHE A 422 -11.42 -0.91 -19.82
N ASP A 423 -10.70 -1.31 -20.87
CA ASP A 423 -11.23 -2.08 -21.98
C ASP A 423 -10.67 -3.50 -21.85
N GLY A 424 -11.52 -4.52 -21.96
CA GLY A 424 -11.09 -5.91 -22.07
C GLY A 424 -10.41 -6.51 -20.83
N VAL A 425 -10.92 -6.25 -19.62
CA VAL A 425 -10.52 -7.05 -18.44
C VAL A 425 -10.99 -8.49 -18.65
N ARG A 426 -10.06 -9.44 -18.67
CA ARG A 426 -10.36 -10.85 -18.94
C ARG A 426 -10.67 -11.60 -17.66
N GLU A 427 -11.86 -12.17 -17.57
CA GLU A 427 -12.27 -13.01 -16.45
C GLU A 427 -11.64 -14.40 -16.57
N ILE A 428 -10.93 -14.83 -15.53
CA ILE A 428 -10.31 -16.15 -15.45
C ILE A 428 -11.29 -17.18 -14.91
N ALA A 429 -12.19 -16.79 -14.00
CA ALA A 429 -13.15 -17.71 -13.43
C ALA A 429 -14.13 -18.20 -14.51
N PRO A 430 -14.32 -19.52 -14.71
CA PRO A 430 -15.04 -20.06 -15.86
C PRO A 430 -16.55 -19.74 -15.87
N ASP A 431 -17.15 -19.52 -14.70
CA ASP A 431 -18.53 -19.04 -14.54
C ASP A 431 -18.69 -18.41 -13.14
N PRO A 432 -18.42 -17.10 -12.97
CA PRO A 432 -18.51 -16.44 -11.67
C PRO A 432 -19.89 -16.56 -11.02
N ALA A 433 -20.96 -16.56 -11.80
CA ALA A 433 -22.33 -16.66 -11.29
C ALA A 433 -22.66 -18.07 -10.77
N ALA A 434 -22.21 -19.13 -11.46
CA ALA A 434 -22.32 -20.49 -10.94
C ALA A 434 -21.42 -20.70 -9.71
N LEU A 435 -20.21 -20.13 -9.69
CA LEU A 435 -19.35 -20.17 -8.51
C LEU A 435 -19.99 -19.48 -7.31
N ALA A 436 -20.61 -18.31 -7.50
CA ALA A 436 -21.32 -17.58 -6.46
C ALA A 436 -22.47 -18.40 -5.87
N ARG A 437 -23.26 -19.07 -6.71
CA ARG A 437 -24.34 -19.97 -6.27
C ARG A 437 -23.81 -21.21 -5.54
N ALA A 438 -22.79 -21.86 -6.08
CA ALA A 438 -22.22 -23.09 -5.52
C ALA A 438 -21.47 -22.87 -4.20
N LEU A 439 -20.91 -21.67 -4.00
CA LEU A 439 -20.18 -21.27 -2.79
C LEU A 439 -21.03 -20.42 -1.85
N LYS A 440 -22.35 -20.32 -2.07
CA LYS A 440 -23.26 -19.60 -1.18
C LYS A 440 -23.27 -20.30 0.18
N ARG A 441 -23.00 -19.53 1.25
CA ARG A 441 -22.88 -20.06 2.63
C ARG A 441 -23.96 -19.57 3.58
N TYR A 442 -24.62 -18.50 3.20
CA TYR A 442 -25.65 -17.82 3.98
C TYR A 442 -26.70 -17.24 3.05
N GLU A 443 -27.87 -17.00 3.62
CA GLU A 443 -28.88 -16.11 3.07
C GLU A 443 -28.91 -14.82 3.88
N VAL A 444 -29.34 -13.74 3.23
CA VAL A 444 -29.45 -12.42 3.86
C VAL A 444 -30.88 -12.22 4.28
N ARG A 445 -31.10 -11.97 5.57
CA ARG A 445 -32.36 -11.45 6.07
C ARG A 445 -32.31 -9.93 6.03
N TRP A 446 -33.09 -9.34 5.13
CA TRP A 446 -33.20 -7.90 4.95
C TRP A 446 -34.19 -7.28 5.96
N PRO A 447 -34.00 -6.01 6.36
CA PRO A 447 -35.03 -5.27 7.08
C PRO A 447 -36.23 -5.04 6.15
N ALA A 448 -37.44 -5.10 6.70
CA ALA A 448 -38.65 -4.86 5.92
C ALA A 448 -38.75 -3.38 5.50
N ALA A 449 -39.51 -3.12 4.43
CA ALA A 449 -39.81 -1.77 4.01
C ALA A 449 -40.58 -1.04 5.13
N GLY A 450 -40.04 0.09 5.59
CA GLY A 450 -40.62 0.87 6.70
C GLY A 450 -40.17 0.43 8.10
N ASP A 451 -39.25 -0.53 8.25
CA ASP A 451 -38.66 -0.86 9.55
C ASP A 451 -37.99 0.38 10.18
N GLU A 452 -38.39 0.71 11.41
CA GLU A 452 -37.72 1.71 12.23
C GLU A 452 -36.31 1.24 12.65
N PRO A 453 -35.38 2.16 12.94
CA PRO A 453 -34.07 1.80 13.48
C PRO A 453 -34.16 0.97 14.76
N VAL A 454 -33.42 -0.15 14.81
CA VAL A 454 -33.40 -1.06 15.98
C VAL A 454 -32.56 -0.45 17.09
N SER A 455 -33.15 -0.23 18.26
CA SER A 455 -32.43 0.31 19.42
C SER A 455 -31.35 -0.66 19.93
N TRP A 456 -30.29 -0.14 20.58
CA TRP A 456 -29.24 -0.99 21.15
C TRP A 456 -29.72 -1.99 22.20
N PRO A 457 -30.62 -1.62 23.15
CA PRO A 457 -31.19 -2.59 24.09
C PRO A 457 -31.99 -3.70 23.40
N GLU A 458 -32.76 -3.36 22.37
CA GLU A 458 -33.52 -4.34 21.61
C GLU A 458 -32.59 -5.30 20.86
N LEU A 459 -31.58 -4.76 20.18
CA LEU A 459 -30.58 -5.57 19.48
C LEU A 459 -29.81 -6.45 20.47
N ALA A 460 -29.43 -5.93 21.64
CA ALA A 460 -28.79 -6.70 22.69
C ALA A 460 -29.65 -7.91 23.12
N GLY A 461 -30.95 -7.71 23.33
CA GLY A 461 -31.89 -8.80 23.62
C GLY A 461 -31.97 -9.86 22.52
N ARG A 462 -31.79 -9.47 21.24
CA ARG A 462 -31.70 -10.42 20.12
C ARG A 462 -30.37 -11.19 20.15
N LEU A 463 -29.25 -10.50 20.42
CA LEU A 463 -27.91 -11.10 20.46
C LEU A 463 -27.74 -12.09 21.63
N SER A 464 -28.31 -11.80 22.80
CA SER A 464 -28.19 -12.66 23.99
C SER A 464 -28.83 -14.04 23.82
N ARG A 465 -29.78 -14.19 22.88
CA ARG A 465 -30.41 -15.48 22.52
C ARG A 465 -29.47 -16.42 21.77
N HIS A 466 -28.36 -15.90 21.26
CA HIS A 466 -27.35 -16.69 20.56
C HIS A 466 -26.21 -17.04 21.52
N GLN A 467 -25.71 -18.27 21.42
CA GLN A 467 -24.49 -18.68 22.10
C GLN A 467 -23.26 -18.07 21.41
N GLN A 468 -23.23 -18.08 20.08
CA GLN A 468 -22.17 -17.49 19.27
C GLN A 468 -22.76 -16.56 18.22
N VAL A 469 -22.40 -15.28 18.25
CA VAL A 469 -22.89 -14.28 17.30
C VAL A 469 -21.90 -13.13 17.16
N LEU A 470 -21.80 -12.61 15.94
CA LEU A 470 -21.06 -11.39 15.62
C LEU A 470 -22.05 -10.26 15.32
N ALA A 471 -21.90 -9.10 15.95
CA ALA A 471 -22.64 -7.89 15.64
C ALA A 471 -21.69 -6.81 15.15
N ILE A 472 -21.95 -6.23 13.98
CA ILE A 472 -21.10 -5.22 13.35
C ILE A 472 -21.87 -3.92 13.15
N VAL A 473 -21.41 -2.87 13.81
CA VAL A 473 -21.99 -1.51 13.78
C VAL A 473 -21.03 -0.49 13.18
N HIS A 474 -21.52 0.72 12.92
CA HIS A 474 -20.81 1.71 12.14
C HIS A 474 -19.71 2.47 12.89
N ARG A 475 -19.95 2.82 14.15
CA ARG A 475 -19.08 3.71 14.93
C ARG A 475 -18.54 3.01 16.15
N ARG A 476 -17.36 3.46 16.61
CA ARG A 476 -16.69 2.93 17.81
C ARG A 476 -17.56 3.08 19.06
N ARG A 477 -18.26 4.22 19.17
CA ARG A 477 -19.21 4.51 20.25
C ARG A 477 -20.37 3.52 20.25
N ASP A 478 -21.00 3.31 19.10
CA ASP A 478 -22.11 2.37 18.91
C ASP A 478 -21.71 0.94 19.34
N ALA A 479 -20.51 0.50 18.97
CA ALA A 479 -20.01 -0.83 19.34
C ALA A 479 -19.85 -0.97 20.86
N ARG A 480 -19.34 0.07 21.52
CA ARG A 480 -19.23 0.10 22.98
C ARG A 480 -20.61 0.09 23.64
N GLU A 481 -21.51 0.98 23.21
CA GLU A 481 -22.86 1.09 23.78
C GLU A 481 -23.65 -0.22 23.62
N LEU A 482 -23.56 -0.86 22.46
CA LEU A 482 -24.19 -2.16 22.22
C LEU A 482 -23.54 -3.28 23.06
N ALA A 483 -22.20 -3.30 23.18
CA ALA A 483 -21.52 -4.28 24.02
C ALA A 483 -21.93 -4.15 25.51
N GLN A 484 -22.03 -2.92 26.01
CA GLN A 484 -22.54 -2.62 27.36
C GLN A 484 -24.00 -3.07 27.53
N ALA A 485 -24.84 -2.84 26.52
CA ALA A 485 -26.24 -3.28 26.54
C ALA A 485 -26.43 -4.80 26.51
N VAL A 486 -25.51 -5.54 25.86
CA VAL A 486 -25.50 -7.02 25.87
C VAL A 486 -25.10 -7.56 27.25
N GLY A 487 -24.18 -6.88 27.93
CA GLY A 487 -23.72 -7.22 29.28
C GLY A 487 -22.20 -7.40 29.35
N GLU A 488 -21.70 -7.56 30.57
CA GLU A 488 -20.26 -7.64 30.84
C GLU A 488 -19.73 -9.04 31.18
N ASP A 489 -20.54 -10.07 30.98
CA ASP A 489 -20.16 -11.46 31.24
C ASP A 489 -19.00 -11.97 30.36
N ASP A 490 -18.37 -13.08 30.79
CA ASP A 490 -17.21 -13.75 30.17
C ASP A 490 -17.42 -14.19 28.70
N GLY A 491 -18.67 -14.17 28.20
CA GLY A 491 -19.01 -14.51 26.83
C GLY A 491 -19.14 -13.33 25.87
N VAL A 492 -18.89 -12.09 26.31
CA VAL A 492 -19.12 -10.87 25.50
C VAL A 492 -17.79 -10.16 25.23
N TYR A 493 -17.52 -9.89 23.95
CA TYR A 493 -16.27 -9.30 23.48
C TYR A 493 -16.53 -8.04 22.66
N HIS A 494 -15.55 -7.13 22.64
CA HIS A 494 -15.59 -5.89 21.85
C HIS A 494 -14.38 -5.82 20.91
N LEU A 495 -14.58 -5.30 19.69
CA LEU A 495 -13.47 -5.07 18.77
C LEU A 495 -13.64 -3.79 17.95
N SER A 496 -12.75 -2.82 18.14
CA SER A 496 -12.79 -1.56 17.40
C SER A 496 -11.42 -0.92 17.21
N ALA A 497 -11.38 0.12 16.37
CA ALA A 497 -10.18 0.94 16.19
C ALA A 497 -9.86 1.87 17.38
N SER A 498 -10.63 1.82 18.48
CA SER A 498 -10.20 2.41 19.77
C SER A 498 -9.18 1.53 20.49
N MET A 499 -9.06 0.25 20.10
CA MET A 499 -8.03 -0.65 20.60
C MET A 499 -6.77 -0.52 19.75
N CYS A 500 -5.60 -0.63 20.39
CA CYS A 500 -4.33 -0.67 19.67
C CYS A 500 -4.18 -2.04 19.00
N ALA A 501 -3.25 -2.17 18.04
CA ALA A 501 -3.09 -3.43 17.30
C ALA A 501 -2.74 -4.61 18.22
N ALA A 502 -1.89 -4.39 19.23
CA ALA A 502 -1.54 -5.42 20.21
C ALA A 502 -2.77 -5.93 20.97
N HIS A 503 -3.61 -5.04 21.47
CA HIS A 503 -4.85 -5.39 22.17
C HIS A 503 -5.83 -6.14 21.25
N ARG A 504 -6.05 -5.66 20.01
CA ARG A 504 -6.93 -6.35 19.05
C ARG A 504 -6.49 -7.80 18.77
N ARG A 505 -5.19 -8.05 18.65
CA ARG A 505 -4.66 -9.41 18.45
C ARG A 505 -5.01 -10.34 19.62
N GLN A 506 -4.87 -9.85 20.85
CA GLN A 506 -5.25 -10.62 22.05
C GLN A 506 -6.74 -10.97 22.06
N VAL A 507 -7.62 -9.99 21.79
CA VAL A 507 -9.07 -10.23 21.73
C VAL A 507 -9.42 -11.24 20.63
N LEU A 508 -8.84 -11.10 19.44
CA LEU A 508 -9.10 -12.01 18.33
C LEU A 508 -8.61 -13.44 18.60
N SER A 509 -7.48 -13.59 19.29
CA SER A 509 -6.98 -14.90 19.73
C SER A 509 -7.96 -15.59 20.68
N GLU A 510 -8.49 -14.86 21.66
CA GLU A 510 -9.47 -15.41 22.61
C GLU A 510 -10.81 -15.72 21.94
N VAL A 511 -11.30 -14.84 21.06
CA VAL A 511 -12.51 -15.09 20.24
C VAL A 511 -12.32 -16.36 19.41
N GLY A 512 -11.19 -16.50 18.72
CA GLY A 512 -10.89 -17.68 17.92
C GLY A 512 -10.93 -18.97 18.74
N ARG A 513 -10.33 -18.96 19.94
CA ARG A 513 -10.36 -20.08 20.89
C ARG A 513 -11.79 -20.43 21.32
N ARG A 514 -12.57 -19.44 21.76
CA ARG A 514 -13.97 -19.64 22.19
C ARG A 514 -14.85 -20.21 21.09
N LEU A 515 -14.67 -19.73 19.86
CA LEU A 515 -15.38 -20.24 18.69
C LEU A 515 -15.05 -21.71 18.43
N ALA A 516 -13.77 -22.07 18.48
CA ALA A 516 -13.31 -23.45 18.31
C ALA A 516 -13.83 -24.39 19.41
N ASP A 517 -13.88 -23.92 20.66
CA ASP A 517 -14.35 -24.67 21.82
C ASP A 517 -15.89 -24.77 21.91
N GLY A 518 -16.63 -24.09 21.02
CA GLY A 518 -18.09 -24.02 21.09
C GLY A 518 -18.62 -23.20 22.29
N GLY A 519 -17.75 -22.42 22.94
CA GLY A 519 -18.12 -21.60 24.11
C GLY A 519 -18.98 -20.38 23.75
N PRO A 520 -19.63 -19.74 24.74
CA PRO A 520 -20.32 -18.47 24.53
C PRO A 520 -19.38 -17.41 23.96
N CYS A 521 -19.75 -16.80 22.84
CA CYS A 521 -18.97 -15.76 22.17
C CYS A 521 -19.86 -14.78 21.43
N ARG A 522 -20.11 -13.62 22.04
CA ARG A 522 -20.90 -12.52 21.48
C ARG A 522 -19.93 -11.39 21.18
N LEU A 523 -19.44 -11.33 19.95
CA LEU A 523 -18.48 -10.32 19.54
C LEU A 523 -19.23 -9.11 18.97
N ILE A 524 -19.08 -7.96 19.61
CA ILE A 524 -19.57 -6.68 19.12
C ILE A 524 -18.39 -5.92 18.51
N ALA A 525 -18.47 -5.60 17.22
CA ALA A 525 -17.37 -5.03 16.48
C ALA A 525 -17.79 -3.84 15.62
N THR A 526 -16.77 -3.08 15.21
CA THR A 526 -16.88 -2.19 14.04
C THR A 526 -16.39 -2.91 12.78
N GLN A 527 -16.27 -2.20 11.67
CA GLN A 527 -15.80 -2.74 10.38
C GLN A 527 -14.38 -3.33 10.43
N VAL A 528 -13.64 -3.16 11.52
CA VAL A 528 -12.30 -3.76 11.73
C VAL A 528 -12.30 -5.29 11.64
N VAL A 529 -13.45 -5.95 11.79
CA VAL A 529 -13.59 -7.42 11.66
C VAL A 529 -13.92 -7.87 10.22
N GLU A 530 -14.37 -6.95 9.36
CA GLU A 530 -14.84 -7.27 8.01
C GLU A 530 -13.68 -7.73 7.11
N ALA A 531 -12.50 -7.16 7.30
CA ALA A 531 -11.30 -7.54 6.57
C ALA A 531 -10.14 -7.67 7.55
N GLY A 532 -9.42 -8.78 7.49
CA GLY A 532 -8.28 -8.98 8.39
C GLY A 532 -8.28 -10.28 9.15
N VAL A 533 -9.49 -10.79 9.41
CA VAL A 533 -9.74 -11.60 10.59
C VAL A 533 -10.27 -12.97 10.18
N ASP A 534 -9.68 -14.03 10.71
CA ASP A 534 -10.11 -15.41 10.45
C ASP A 534 -11.06 -15.88 11.57
N VAL A 535 -12.31 -15.44 11.50
CA VAL A 535 -13.38 -15.85 12.41
C VAL A 535 -14.57 -16.39 11.63
N ASP A 536 -15.24 -17.38 12.22
CA ASP A 536 -16.42 -18.05 11.68
C ASP A 536 -17.52 -18.10 12.74
N PHE A 537 -18.62 -17.40 12.50
CA PHE A 537 -19.76 -17.32 13.40
C PHE A 537 -21.00 -18.00 12.79
N PRO A 538 -21.86 -18.65 13.61
CA PRO A 538 -23.13 -19.18 13.12
C PRO A 538 -24.10 -18.10 12.60
N PHE A 539 -24.05 -16.92 13.22
CA PHE A 539 -24.90 -15.76 12.88
C PHE A 539 -24.08 -14.47 12.90
N VAL A 540 -24.37 -13.58 11.95
CA VAL A 540 -23.79 -12.25 11.84
C VAL A 540 -24.92 -11.23 11.72
N TYR A 541 -24.98 -10.29 12.66
CA TYR A 541 -25.83 -9.10 12.61
C TYR A 541 -25.00 -7.94 12.05
N ARG A 542 -25.47 -7.31 10.98
CA ARG A 542 -24.76 -6.18 10.36
C ARG A 542 -25.69 -4.99 10.19
N ALA A 543 -25.29 -3.84 10.76
CA ALA A 543 -25.98 -2.59 10.48
C ALA A 543 -25.93 -2.28 8.97
N LEU A 544 -27.06 -1.93 8.36
CA LEU A 544 -27.18 -1.68 6.92
C LEU A 544 -26.09 -0.70 6.46
N GLY A 545 -25.34 -1.08 5.43
CA GLY A 545 -24.22 -0.31 4.89
C GLY A 545 -24.05 -0.54 3.40
N GLY A 546 -22.84 -0.29 2.89
CA GLY A 546 -22.51 -0.60 1.49
C GLY A 546 -22.51 -2.10 1.19
N LEU A 547 -22.81 -2.48 -0.05
CA LEU A 547 -22.91 -3.87 -0.48
C LEU A 547 -21.61 -4.66 -0.23
N ASP A 548 -20.46 -4.05 -0.50
CA ASP A 548 -19.14 -4.63 -0.27
C ASP A 548 -18.92 -4.98 1.21
N SER A 549 -19.27 -4.06 2.11
CA SER A 549 -19.20 -4.26 3.56
C SER A 549 -20.18 -5.36 4.04
N LEU A 550 -21.37 -5.44 3.46
CA LEU A 550 -22.34 -6.52 3.75
C LEU A 550 -21.81 -7.89 3.31
N VAL A 551 -21.21 -7.99 2.12
CA VAL A 551 -20.61 -9.24 1.62
C VAL A 551 -19.40 -9.65 2.46
N GLN A 552 -18.54 -8.70 2.85
CA GLN A 552 -17.40 -8.96 3.73
C GLN A 552 -17.84 -9.45 5.12
N ALA A 553 -18.88 -8.84 5.70
CA ALA A 553 -19.49 -9.30 6.94
C ALA A 553 -20.10 -10.71 6.80
N GLY A 554 -20.83 -10.96 5.71
CA GLY A 554 -21.37 -12.28 5.39
C GLY A 554 -20.29 -13.34 5.22
N GLY A 555 -19.09 -12.98 4.76
CA GLY A 555 -17.92 -13.87 4.71
C GLY A 555 -17.41 -14.37 6.08
N ARG A 556 -18.01 -13.90 7.18
CA ARG A 556 -17.81 -14.37 8.56
C ARG A 556 -18.97 -15.22 9.08
N ALA A 557 -20.07 -15.33 8.33
CA ALA A 557 -21.24 -16.13 8.66
C ALA A 557 -21.13 -17.49 7.99
N ASN A 558 -21.04 -18.57 8.75
CA ASN A 558 -20.84 -19.92 8.21
C ASN A 558 -19.75 -19.91 7.12
N ARG A 559 -18.62 -19.25 7.41
CA ARG A 559 -17.32 -19.53 6.77
C ARG A 559 -17.05 -21.03 6.97
N GLU A 560 -16.06 -21.71 6.44
CA GLU A 560 -16.03 -23.21 6.48
C GLU A 560 -17.22 -24.03 5.90
N GLY A 561 -18.48 -23.55 5.85
CA GLY A 561 -19.65 -24.24 5.31
C GLY A 561 -20.09 -25.46 6.12
N ARG A 562 -19.91 -25.45 7.45
CA ARG A 562 -20.25 -26.60 8.32
C ARG A 562 -21.73 -26.69 8.65
N LEU A 563 -22.46 -25.58 8.53
CA LEU A 563 -23.88 -25.48 8.79
C LEU A 563 -24.68 -25.39 7.49
N GLU A 564 -25.96 -25.75 7.55
CA GLU A 564 -26.88 -25.53 6.43
C GLU A 564 -26.99 -24.04 6.07
N VAL A 565 -27.15 -23.79 4.77
CA VAL A 565 -27.38 -22.44 4.21
C VAL A 565 -28.76 -21.99 4.64
N ALA A 566 -28.80 -20.93 5.44
CA ALA A 566 -30.00 -20.32 5.99
C ALA A 566 -29.76 -18.81 6.18
N GLU A 567 -30.77 -18.09 6.68
CA GLU A 567 -30.66 -16.69 7.09
C GLU A 567 -29.64 -16.50 8.23
N ARG A 568 -28.38 -16.30 7.85
CA ARG A 568 -27.25 -16.17 8.80
C ARG A 568 -26.64 -14.78 8.79
N LEU A 569 -26.83 -14.01 7.72
CA LEU A 569 -26.53 -12.58 7.71
C LEU A 569 -27.83 -11.80 7.95
N ILE A 570 -27.98 -11.24 9.15
CA ILE A 570 -29.14 -10.44 9.54
C ILE A 570 -28.79 -8.97 9.41
N VAL A 571 -29.39 -8.31 8.43
CA VAL A 571 -29.19 -6.88 8.19
C VAL A 571 -30.26 -6.09 8.95
N PHE A 572 -29.83 -5.04 9.66
CA PHE A 572 -30.74 -4.20 10.43
C PHE A 572 -30.45 -2.71 10.22
N ARG A 573 -31.45 -1.85 10.38
CA ARG A 573 -31.25 -0.40 10.38
C ARG A 573 -30.77 0.05 11.75
N ALA A 574 -29.59 0.67 11.80
CA ALA A 574 -29.02 1.19 13.05
C ALA A 574 -29.62 2.57 13.40
N PRO A 575 -29.67 2.96 14.70
CA PRO A 575 -30.06 4.30 15.13
C PRO A 575 -29.11 5.39 14.62
N THR A 576 -27.87 5.02 14.31
CA THR A 576 -26.82 5.91 13.82
C THR A 576 -26.50 5.61 12.35
N ARG A 577 -25.97 6.63 11.65
CA ARG A 577 -25.49 6.47 10.27
C ARG A 577 -23.99 6.15 10.22
N PRO A 578 -23.50 5.52 9.13
CA PRO A 578 -22.08 5.43 8.84
C PRO A 578 -21.36 6.78 8.92
N PRO A 579 -20.05 6.79 9.19
CA PRO A 579 -19.24 8.01 9.08
C PRO A 579 -19.38 8.66 7.69
N PRO A 580 -19.30 9.99 7.59
CA PRO A 580 -19.36 10.70 6.30
C PRO A 580 -18.32 10.21 5.30
N GLY A 581 -18.62 10.38 4.01
CA GLY A 581 -17.78 9.93 2.90
C GLY A 581 -18.26 8.62 2.29
N THR A 582 -17.34 7.79 1.80
CA THR A 582 -17.67 6.56 1.07
C THR A 582 -18.58 5.60 1.83
N PRO A 583 -18.42 5.34 3.15
CA PRO A 583 -19.32 4.46 3.88
C PRO A 583 -20.79 4.93 3.87
N GLN A 584 -21.02 6.24 4.04
CA GLN A 584 -22.36 6.81 4.00
C GLN A 584 -22.94 6.81 2.58
N ARG A 585 -22.14 7.12 1.56
CA ARG A 585 -22.56 6.99 0.14
C ARG A 585 -22.89 5.53 -0.22
N GLY A 586 -22.13 4.59 0.33
CA GLY A 586 -22.38 3.16 0.15
C GLY A 586 -23.73 2.72 0.71
N LEU A 587 -24.12 3.24 1.89
CA LEU A 587 -25.46 3.06 2.45
C LEU A 587 -26.54 3.65 1.54
N GLU A 588 -26.39 4.91 1.11
CA GLU A 588 -27.37 5.59 0.24
C GLU A 588 -27.64 4.79 -1.05
N VAL A 589 -26.60 4.24 -1.68
CA VAL A 589 -26.75 3.38 -2.87
C VAL A 589 -27.43 2.05 -2.52
N MET A 590 -27.10 1.45 -1.38
CA MET A 590 -27.73 0.19 -0.96
C MET A 590 -29.24 0.38 -0.68
N GLU A 591 -29.64 1.51 -0.08
CA GLU A 591 -31.05 1.86 0.13
C GLU A 591 -31.80 1.99 -1.20
N GLN A 592 -31.21 2.70 -2.18
CA GLN A 592 -31.78 2.80 -3.53
C GLN A 592 -31.93 1.43 -4.22
N LEU A 593 -30.96 0.52 -4.02
CA LEU A 593 -31.06 -0.84 -4.57
C LEU A 593 -32.16 -1.65 -3.87
N LEU A 594 -32.30 -1.55 -2.55
CA LEU A 594 -33.38 -2.22 -1.82
C LEU A 594 -34.74 -1.74 -2.29
N GLU A 595 -34.92 -0.43 -2.48
CA GLU A 595 -36.15 0.12 -3.05
C GLU A 595 -36.44 -0.40 -4.45
N LYS A 596 -35.40 -0.48 -5.29
CA LYS A 596 -35.52 -0.97 -6.67
C LYS A 596 -35.88 -2.45 -6.77
N TYR A 597 -35.43 -3.27 -5.82
CA TYR A 597 -35.64 -4.72 -5.81
C TYR A 597 -36.63 -5.17 -4.72
N ASP A 598 -37.65 -4.35 -4.44
CA ASP A 598 -38.77 -4.67 -3.54
C ASP A 598 -38.32 -5.19 -2.15
N GLY A 599 -37.27 -4.60 -1.60
CA GLY A 599 -36.73 -4.89 -0.28
C GLY A 599 -35.78 -6.08 -0.20
N THR A 600 -35.51 -6.80 -1.29
CA THR A 600 -34.61 -7.98 -1.29
C THR A 600 -33.54 -7.86 -2.36
N VAL A 601 -32.27 -7.93 -1.97
CA VAL A 601 -31.14 -7.89 -2.90
C VAL A 601 -30.31 -9.16 -2.77
N ASP A 602 -29.99 -9.79 -3.90
CA ASP A 602 -29.05 -10.91 -3.93
C ASP A 602 -27.62 -10.39 -4.06
N VAL A 603 -26.92 -10.32 -2.92
CA VAL A 603 -25.53 -9.83 -2.84
C VAL A 603 -24.51 -10.75 -3.49
N HIS A 604 -24.92 -11.95 -3.92
CA HIS A 604 -24.05 -12.91 -4.59
C HIS A 604 -24.16 -12.82 -6.12
N GLN A 605 -25.13 -12.09 -6.66
CA GLN A 605 -25.29 -11.93 -8.11
C GLN A 605 -24.29 -10.91 -8.67
N PRO A 606 -23.38 -11.30 -9.59
CA PRO A 606 -22.40 -10.39 -10.18
C PRO A 606 -23.01 -9.12 -10.80
N GLU A 607 -24.20 -9.23 -11.39
CA GLU A 607 -24.91 -8.11 -12.01
C GLU A 607 -25.34 -7.06 -10.99
N VAL A 608 -25.81 -7.50 -9.82
CA VAL A 608 -26.19 -6.63 -8.69
C VAL A 608 -24.95 -5.92 -8.14
N VAL A 609 -23.85 -6.66 -7.95
CA VAL A 609 -22.57 -6.11 -7.49
C VAL A 609 -22.06 -5.05 -8.47
N SER A 610 -22.06 -5.35 -9.77
CA SER A 610 -21.66 -4.39 -10.81
C SER A 610 -22.52 -3.14 -10.76
N LYS A 611 -23.86 -3.30 -10.63
CA LYS A 611 -24.78 -2.16 -10.57
C LYS A 611 -24.57 -1.28 -9.35
N TYR A 612 -24.28 -1.89 -8.19
CA TYR A 612 -23.93 -1.16 -6.99
C TYR A 612 -22.71 -0.24 -7.20
N PHE A 613 -21.62 -0.77 -7.75
CA PHE A 613 -20.42 0.04 -7.99
C PHE A 613 -20.63 1.11 -9.06
N GLU A 614 -21.38 0.82 -10.13
CA GLU A 614 -21.74 1.84 -11.12
C GLU A 614 -22.46 3.03 -10.49
N LEU A 615 -23.45 2.77 -9.63
CA LEU A 615 -24.19 3.82 -8.93
C LEU A 615 -23.28 4.57 -7.95
N LEU A 616 -22.49 3.83 -7.16
CA LEU A 616 -21.54 4.39 -6.20
C LEU A 616 -20.52 5.33 -6.85
N TYR A 617 -20.05 4.99 -8.05
CA TYR A 617 -19.12 5.82 -8.80
C TYR A 617 -19.80 7.03 -9.43
N SER A 618 -21.05 6.88 -9.90
CA SER A 618 -21.79 7.98 -10.52
C SER A 618 -22.09 9.16 -9.59
N ILE A 619 -22.17 8.92 -8.28
CA ILE A 619 -22.47 9.95 -7.27
C ILE A 619 -21.21 10.50 -6.58
N GLN A 620 -20.01 10.12 -7.01
CA GLN A 620 -18.74 10.53 -6.39
C GLN A 620 -17.81 11.24 -7.37
N THR A 621 -16.95 12.10 -6.83
CA THR A 621 -15.84 12.69 -7.60
C THR A 621 -14.66 11.73 -7.58
N LEU A 622 -14.33 11.13 -8.72
CA LEU A 622 -13.34 10.05 -8.82
C LEU A 622 -11.87 10.48 -8.97
N ASP A 623 -11.64 11.79 -9.01
CA ASP A 623 -10.33 12.46 -8.96
C ASP A 623 -10.47 13.75 -8.13
N ARG A 624 -10.85 13.56 -6.85
CA ARG A 624 -11.26 14.66 -5.95
C ARG A 624 -10.20 15.76 -5.84
N ASP A 625 -8.95 15.35 -5.71
CA ASP A 625 -7.81 16.24 -5.44
C ASP A 625 -7.07 16.62 -6.76
N ALA A 626 -7.75 16.49 -7.91
CA ALA A 626 -7.28 16.86 -9.24
C ALA A 626 -5.89 16.31 -9.60
N ILE A 627 -5.61 15.08 -9.18
CA ILE A 627 -4.29 14.43 -9.31
C ILE A 627 -3.92 14.30 -10.79
N LEU A 628 -4.87 13.94 -11.67
CA LEU A 628 -4.60 13.82 -13.10
C LEU A 628 -4.23 15.17 -13.75
N ALA A 629 -4.74 16.28 -13.20
CA ALA A 629 -4.40 17.62 -13.67
C ALA A 629 -2.99 18.02 -13.20
N HIS A 630 -2.64 17.75 -11.94
CA HIS A 630 -1.29 17.97 -11.43
C HIS A 630 -0.24 17.13 -12.18
N GLU A 631 -0.55 15.87 -12.51
CA GLU A 631 0.31 15.04 -13.35
C GLU A 631 0.46 15.58 -14.77
N ALA A 632 -0.64 16.04 -15.38
CA ALA A 632 -0.56 16.70 -16.69
C ALA A 632 0.24 18.01 -16.64
N GLY A 633 0.44 18.60 -15.45
CA GLY A 633 1.33 19.73 -15.21
C GLY A 633 2.80 19.33 -14.92
N LEU A 634 3.10 18.04 -14.80
CA LEU A 634 4.38 17.52 -14.29
C LEU A 634 4.72 18.09 -12.89
N ASP A 635 3.70 18.34 -12.05
CA ASP A 635 3.88 18.86 -10.69
C ASP A 635 4.00 17.71 -9.69
N PHE A 636 5.15 17.04 -9.69
CA PHE A 636 5.42 15.89 -8.83
C PHE A 636 5.18 16.18 -7.33
N PRO A 637 5.59 17.34 -6.78
CA PRO A 637 5.29 17.68 -5.39
C PRO A 637 3.79 17.83 -5.10
N ALA A 638 3.01 18.45 -5.99
CA ALA A 638 1.55 18.55 -5.80
C ALA A 638 0.89 17.18 -5.87
N VAL A 639 1.28 16.33 -6.84
CA VAL A 639 0.78 14.96 -6.96
C VAL A 639 1.08 14.14 -5.71
N ALA A 640 2.32 14.18 -5.21
CA ALA A 640 2.72 13.42 -4.02
C ALA A 640 2.03 13.89 -2.73
N ARG A 641 1.60 15.16 -2.65
CA ARG A 641 0.79 15.67 -1.53
C ARG A 641 -0.68 15.28 -1.66
N ALA A 642 -1.23 15.34 -2.87
CA ALA A 642 -2.64 15.08 -3.14
C ALA A 642 -2.98 13.58 -3.14
N PHE A 643 -2.10 12.72 -3.65
CA PHE A 643 -2.33 11.29 -3.69
C PHE A 643 -2.03 10.65 -2.33
N ARG A 644 -3.09 10.44 -1.53
CA ARG A 644 -3.05 9.80 -0.20
C ARG A 644 -4.14 8.76 -0.08
N LEU A 645 -3.80 7.48 -0.23
CA LEU A 645 -4.80 6.41 -0.28
C LEU A 645 -5.63 6.32 1.00
N ILE A 646 -5.01 6.67 2.13
CA ILE A 646 -5.66 6.88 3.41
C ILE A 646 -5.60 8.36 3.72
N ASP A 647 -6.75 9.01 3.86
CA ASP A 647 -6.84 10.37 4.38
C ASP A 647 -6.71 10.33 5.90
N ASP A 648 -5.50 10.62 6.39
CA ASP A 648 -5.14 10.62 7.80
C ASP A 648 -5.06 12.04 8.38
N ALA A 649 -5.41 13.09 7.61
CA ALA A 649 -5.28 14.49 8.03
C ALA A 649 -6.09 14.80 9.30
N TRP A 650 -7.25 14.17 9.43
CA TRP A 650 -8.12 14.27 10.61
C TRP A 650 -7.60 13.49 11.83
N SER A 651 -6.64 12.58 11.62
CA SER A 651 -6.17 11.67 12.64
C SER A 651 -4.75 12.01 13.12
N ALA A 652 -4.45 11.65 14.36
CA ALA A 652 -3.11 11.69 14.90
C ALA A 652 -2.83 10.42 15.72
N PRO A 653 -1.61 9.87 15.65
CA PRO A 653 -1.22 8.72 16.44
C PRO A 653 -1.07 9.11 17.91
N LEU A 654 -1.71 8.36 18.79
CA LEU A 654 -1.53 8.43 20.23
C LEU A 654 -1.03 7.08 20.74
N VAL A 655 0.15 7.06 21.35
CA VAL A 655 0.68 5.84 21.97
C VAL A 655 0.01 5.61 23.32
N VAL A 656 -0.53 4.42 23.51
CA VAL A 656 -1.19 4.02 24.76
C VAL A 656 -0.27 3.12 25.57
N ARG A 657 -0.45 3.12 26.90
CA ARG A 657 0.35 2.33 27.85
C ARG A 657 -0.15 0.88 27.98
N TRP A 658 -0.67 0.27 26.91
CA TRP A 658 -1.17 -1.10 26.90
C TRP A 658 -0.02 -2.12 26.81
N GLY A 659 -0.03 -3.16 27.66
CA GLY A 659 0.98 -4.22 27.64
C GLY A 659 2.41 -3.66 27.68
N ASP A 660 3.23 -4.00 26.68
CA ASP A 660 4.62 -3.54 26.58
C ASP A 660 4.77 -2.06 26.13
N GLY A 661 3.68 -1.36 25.82
CA GLY A 661 3.70 0.02 25.36
C GLY A 661 4.35 0.98 26.36
N ALA A 662 4.10 0.81 27.66
CA ALA A 662 4.71 1.62 28.71
C ALA A 662 6.24 1.45 28.73
N ARG A 663 6.75 0.22 28.85
CA ARG A 663 8.20 -0.04 28.86
C ARG A 663 8.90 0.53 27.62
N ARG A 664 8.28 0.45 26.44
CA ARG A 664 8.83 1.01 25.19
C ARG A 664 8.84 2.55 25.17
N LEU A 665 7.82 3.20 25.73
CA LEU A 665 7.79 4.66 25.89
C LEU A 665 8.90 5.14 26.82
N GLU A 666 9.08 4.49 27.97
CA GLU A 666 10.15 4.80 28.91
C GLU A 666 11.54 4.60 28.27
N ARG A 667 11.70 3.55 27.45
CA ARG A 667 12.94 3.33 26.68
C ARG A 667 13.20 4.44 25.65
N LEU A 668 12.16 4.90 24.95
CA LEU A 668 12.24 6.05 24.03
C LEU A 668 12.64 7.33 24.79
N ARG A 669 12.06 7.56 25.98
CA ARG A 669 12.38 8.72 26.82
C ARG A 669 13.85 8.71 27.26
N GLN A 670 14.37 7.56 27.67
CA GLN A 670 15.75 7.43 28.16
C GLN A 670 16.80 7.48 27.05
N GLN A 671 16.51 6.88 25.88
CA GLN A 671 17.51 6.66 24.82
C GLN A 671 17.32 7.57 23.61
N GLY A 672 16.31 8.45 23.63
CA GLY A 672 15.95 9.33 22.52
C GLY A 672 15.32 8.59 21.33
N PRO A 673 14.87 9.31 20.29
CA PRO A 673 14.21 8.70 19.14
C PRO A 673 15.19 7.94 18.24
N SER A 674 14.81 6.75 17.79
CA SER A 674 15.42 6.05 16.66
C SER A 674 14.34 5.42 15.80
N ARG A 675 14.66 5.09 14.54
CA ARG A 675 13.72 4.47 13.61
C ARG A 675 13.13 3.17 14.18
N ASP A 676 13.96 2.34 14.81
CA ASP A 676 13.50 1.08 15.42
C ASP A 676 12.64 1.33 16.66
N ARG A 677 13.01 2.29 17.53
CA ARG A 677 12.22 2.63 18.73
C ARG A 677 10.85 3.23 18.38
N LEU A 678 10.77 4.09 17.37
CA LEU A 678 9.50 4.66 16.92
C LEU A 678 8.60 3.60 16.27
N ARG A 679 9.17 2.65 15.52
CA ARG A 679 8.42 1.51 14.95
C ARG A 679 7.92 0.57 16.02
N ALA A 680 8.74 0.27 17.02
CA ALA A 680 8.40 -0.58 18.16
C ALA A 680 7.15 -0.09 18.94
N LEU A 681 6.79 1.19 18.84
CA LEU A 681 5.58 1.77 19.46
C LEU A 681 4.31 1.63 18.63
N GLN A 682 4.41 1.33 17.33
CA GLN A 682 3.25 1.26 16.44
C GLN A 682 2.19 0.24 16.87
N PRO A 683 2.52 -0.97 17.38
CA PRO A 683 1.50 -1.91 17.87
C PRO A 683 0.65 -1.36 19.02
N PHE A 684 1.19 -0.36 19.74
CA PHE A 684 0.59 0.29 20.90
C PHE A 684 0.01 1.67 20.56
N THR A 685 -0.18 1.97 19.27
CA THR A 685 -0.73 3.25 18.82
C THR A 685 -2.23 3.11 18.52
N VAL A 686 -2.99 4.14 18.89
CA VAL A 686 -4.40 4.35 18.52
C VAL A 686 -4.51 5.69 17.79
N ASN A 687 -5.30 5.74 16.71
CA ASN A 687 -5.55 6.98 16.00
C ASN A 687 -6.72 7.74 16.63
N VAL A 688 -6.45 8.95 17.09
CA VAL A 688 -7.41 9.91 17.66
C VAL A 688 -7.67 11.07 16.71
N ASN A 689 -8.75 11.82 16.92
CA ASN A 689 -9.00 13.03 16.15
C ASN A 689 -7.92 14.08 16.50
N ARG A 690 -7.22 14.58 15.48
CA ARG A 690 -6.13 15.56 15.62
C ARG A 690 -6.59 16.82 16.34
N HIS A 691 -7.84 17.25 16.17
CA HIS A 691 -8.39 18.43 16.84
C HIS A 691 -8.50 18.28 18.36
N LEU A 692 -8.46 17.05 18.89
CA LEU A 692 -8.48 16.81 20.33
C LEU A 692 -7.10 16.99 20.97
N LEU A 693 -6.01 16.85 20.21
CA LEU A 693 -4.65 16.86 20.78
C LEU A 693 -4.34 18.12 21.59
N PRO A 694 -4.60 19.36 21.11
CA PRO A 694 -4.25 20.55 21.88
C PRO A 694 -4.99 20.63 23.23
N ARG A 695 -6.24 20.18 23.28
CA ARG A 695 -7.02 20.13 24.52
C ARG A 695 -6.48 19.04 25.46
N LEU A 696 -6.20 17.85 24.93
CA LEU A 696 -5.64 16.76 25.73
C LEU A 696 -4.24 17.11 26.30
N GLU A 697 -3.44 17.86 25.54
CA GLU A 697 -2.15 18.42 25.99
C GLU A 697 -2.36 19.44 27.11
N GLN A 698 -3.29 20.39 26.94
CA GLN A 698 -3.62 21.40 27.96
C GLN A 698 -4.14 20.79 29.26
N ASP A 699 -4.96 19.73 29.15
CA ASP A 699 -5.52 19.00 30.29
C ASP A 699 -4.50 18.02 30.93
N GLY A 700 -3.28 17.90 30.38
CA GLY A 700 -2.22 17.01 30.85
C GLY A 700 -2.47 15.52 30.59
N VAL A 701 -3.53 15.19 29.84
CA VAL A 701 -3.95 13.82 29.50
C VAL A 701 -2.94 13.12 28.61
N ILE A 702 -2.27 13.89 27.75
CA ILE A 702 -1.21 13.39 26.88
C ILE A 702 0.09 14.15 27.12
N GLU A 703 1.21 13.46 26.89
CA GLU A 703 2.55 13.99 27.04
C GLU A 703 3.34 13.89 25.72
N HIS A 704 4.33 14.76 25.56
CA HIS A 704 5.32 14.68 24.49
C HIS A 704 6.53 13.86 24.96
N VAL A 705 6.73 12.68 24.39
CA VAL A 705 7.92 11.88 24.63
C VAL A 705 8.92 12.13 23.49
N ALA A 706 10.13 12.53 23.87
CA ALA A 706 11.24 12.83 22.94
C ALA A 706 10.89 13.86 21.85
N GLU A 707 9.99 14.80 22.14
CA GLU A 707 9.48 15.87 21.25
C GLU A 707 8.80 15.40 19.95
N VAL A 708 8.64 14.08 19.75
CA VAL A 708 8.15 13.51 18.48
C VAL A 708 6.96 12.57 18.62
N VAL A 709 6.63 12.13 19.84
CA VAL A 709 5.57 11.15 20.10
C VAL A 709 4.56 11.72 21.10
N HIS A 710 3.28 11.69 20.74
CA HIS A 710 2.18 11.91 21.68
C HIS A 710 1.85 10.59 22.37
N ALA A 711 1.89 10.57 23.70
CA ALA A 711 1.59 9.40 24.49
C ALA A 711 0.56 9.72 25.58
N LEU A 712 -0.20 8.73 26.01
CA LEU A 712 -1.07 8.86 27.18
C LEU A 712 -0.20 9.07 28.44
N SER A 713 -0.44 10.16 29.16
CA SER A 713 0.31 10.51 30.37
C SER A 713 0.12 9.47 31.47
N PRO A 714 1.13 9.25 32.34
CA PRO A 714 0.95 8.52 33.58
C PRO A 714 -0.19 9.11 34.41
N GLY A 715 -1.01 8.26 35.00
CA GLY A 715 -2.21 8.64 35.76
C GLY A 715 -3.47 8.86 34.95
N TYR A 716 -3.42 8.67 33.62
CA TYR A 716 -4.58 8.64 32.75
C TYR A 716 -4.84 7.26 32.14
N GLU A 717 -4.23 6.19 32.67
CA GLU A 717 -4.36 4.82 32.19
C GLU A 717 -5.82 4.36 32.12
N ARG A 718 -6.67 4.85 33.04
CA ARG A 718 -8.12 4.58 33.08
C ARG A 718 -8.86 4.98 31.79
N LEU A 719 -8.31 5.88 30.99
CA LEU A 719 -8.87 6.25 29.68
C LEU A 719 -8.67 5.14 28.65
N TYR A 720 -7.79 4.18 28.92
CA TYR A 720 -7.66 2.97 28.12
C TYR A 720 -8.31 1.78 28.84
N SER A 721 -9.55 1.49 28.48
CA SER A 721 -10.28 0.34 29.01
C SER A 721 -9.68 -0.96 28.48
N GLU A 722 -9.46 -1.94 29.37
CA GLU A 722 -9.06 -3.30 29.00
C GLU A 722 -10.08 -4.00 28.10
N ARG A 723 -11.33 -3.54 28.09
CA ARG A 723 -12.41 -4.11 27.28
C ARG A 723 -12.75 -3.30 26.05
N TYR A 724 -12.71 -1.97 26.15
CA TYR A 724 -13.21 -1.09 25.08
C TYR A 724 -12.10 -0.35 24.33
N GLY A 725 -10.85 -0.43 24.81
CA GLY A 725 -9.73 0.37 24.34
C GLY A 725 -9.83 1.82 24.80
N LEU A 726 -9.30 2.75 23.99
CA LEU A 726 -9.27 4.17 24.31
C LEU A 726 -10.68 4.78 24.31
N ILE A 727 -11.03 5.40 25.44
CA ILE A 727 -12.28 6.13 25.70
C ILE A 727 -11.94 7.60 25.91
N LEU A 728 -12.23 8.42 24.90
CA LEU A 728 -12.19 9.88 25.01
C LEU A 728 -13.62 10.37 24.84
N ASP A 729 -14.20 10.95 25.89
CA ASP A 729 -15.50 11.60 25.81
C ASP A 729 -15.29 13.07 25.37
N PRO A 730 -15.82 13.51 24.22
CA PRO A 730 -15.60 14.88 23.74
C PRO A 730 -16.12 15.96 24.70
N ASP A 731 -17.15 15.66 25.49
CA ASP A 731 -17.94 16.66 26.23
C ASP A 731 -17.88 16.49 27.76
N GLY A 732 -17.16 15.49 28.28
CA GLY A 732 -17.01 15.24 29.73
C GLY A 732 -15.70 15.82 30.32
N PRO A 733 -15.67 16.14 31.63
CA PRO A 733 -14.41 16.49 32.29
C PRO A 733 -13.50 15.26 32.40
N ILE A 734 -12.25 15.40 31.96
CA ILE A 734 -11.23 14.33 32.03
C ILE A 734 -10.38 14.58 33.28
N HIS A 735 -10.56 13.76 34.31
CA HIS A 735 -9.74 13.86 35.53
C HIS A 735 -8.60 12.83 35.50
N ALA A 736 -7.45 13.17 36.09
CA ALA A 736 -6.42 12.19 36.37
C ALA A 736 -6.90 11.21 37.46
N ASP A 737 -6.32 10.01 37.51
CA ASP A 737 -6.53 9.08 38.61
C ASP A 737 -5.89 9.64 39.89
N PRO A 738 -6.67 9.90 40.96
CA PRO A 738 -6.13 10.38 42.23
C PRO A 738 -5.07 9.45 42.84
N LEU A 739 -5.13 8.15 42.54
CA LEU A 739 -4.20 7.15 43.08
C LEU A 739 -2.87 7.10 42.31
N ALA A 740 -2.81 7.63 41.09
CA ALA A 740 -1.60 7.59 40.27
C ALA A 740 -0.51 8.58 40.72
N PHE A 741 -0.86 9.57 41.54
CA PHE A 741 0.09 10.51 42.16
C PHE A 741 0.56 10.06 43.56
N MET A 742 0.17 8.87 44.01
CA MET A 742 0.53 8.32 45.32
C MET A 742 1.73 7.35 45.29
N VAL A 743 2.57 7.38 44.25
CA VAL A 743 3.81 6.58 44.16
C VAL A 743 5.03 7.49 44.02
#